data_AF-A0A1Z8Q0H8-F1
#
_entry.id   AF-A0A1Z8Q0H8-F1
#
_cell.length_a   1.000
_cell.length_b   1.000
_cell.length_c   1.000
_cell.angle_alpha   90.00
_cell.angle_beta   90.00
_cell.angle_gamma   90.00
#
_symmetry.space_group_name_H-M   'P 1'
#
loop_
_entity.id
_entity.type
_entity.pdbx_description
1 polymer ?
#
loop_
_entity_poly.entity_id
_entity_poly.type
_entity_poly.pdbx_seq_one_letter_code
_entity_poly.pdbx_strand_id
1 'polypeptide(L)'
;MGNHNLIVPRQYFDGNFKKPNNLSKELSLDEFQAIDQRFQRGFNDFYLPHYNHYKNKIAPTVVLPQLANVAMRQELEHMRTLYIPCAISSGEEAHIRAVKEAHYTTDKLAGKIGSSLHNRIIAGNGSRGLQRATQMQKHFPEYYLITPSSFEGATRNLIARENQADSQTVLPPKMSYGGAAYMANWYMTMAMCNAFAMDDPKLERRSTEDIESEIHNAQAYSHLAAKIYHGVKSTNWADSRSSISENAYGNYIRFGLHPLRQDADLSMYIYDEATDRAYDATLLDCFKPVVQNLVRWSPQGIATEEAATTAARYIHLHRMRTEPEYNKRQPLPLDLTKLPEVLRNPTQEEIHEMNRLIEIVEPFLLEDAAHLIQTGGLPKIYEKAKNEHPFQIRYRGNDIIETNGNKLVKWQRTNISAQKALDIYEKTALHKFDHTKAKPLRQPLHGKYTPQRRKHSYNPEEGPFTPPPQDEIWQDNPFQELSGMEKTLLKFVMGALETGMTPLDMPEFHGVRYDLKRGEPALKAAKKHKVQNLELLPGVLGKEFKKQVGDENYKTLLETIERLKYTEGENGESIPRTVFSTHHVKEISNTIAQILPDLPGPGPKAMSSTWRLALEMEMMRRNYTHITFQKNWETSEDSARIMLQATKIEMGQVKRPGDNHSELSVLNEKGEYISFFDRYNALRSELIRIHNDPVFQKKVTEGDVQQLQKSRHLSVALARMIEIYDCLQDPDFNTGKFDPQKVESQAEFVSNLRQISETRQETLDLIKNQYVWTWSNEDLYSLRNDYETKWLEKHGEMSRHVGPAYTDDTAIHNTYGR
;
A
#
# COMPACT_ATOMS: atom_id res chain seq x y z
N MET A 1 -2.30 -19.06 14.74
CA MET A 1 -0.99 -18.58 15.23
C MET A 1 -1.14 -17.09 15.48
N GLY A 2 -1.13 -16.69 16.74
CA GLY A 2 -1.80 -15.46 17.18
C GLY A 2 -0.91 -14.22 17.23
N ASN A 3 -1.52 -13.10 16.84
CA ASN A 3 -1.22 -11.74 17.28
C ASN A 3 0.26 -11.32 17.23
N HIS A 4 0.68 -10.85 16.05
CA HIS A 4 1.77 -9.87 15.94
C HIS A 4 1.33 -8.49 16.50
N ASN A 5 0.82 -8.46 17.73
CA ASN A 5 0.27 -7.26 18.37
C ASN A 5 1.31 -6.14 18.37
N LEU A 6 1.02 -5.09 17.59
CA LEU A 6 1.59 -3.76 17.66
C LEU A 6 3.13 -3.75 17.79
N ILE A 7 3.82 -4.12 16.71
CA ILE A 7 5.05 -3.36 16.43
C ILE A 7 4.54 -1.96 16.16
N VAL A 8 4.55 -1.10 17.19
CA VAL A 8 4.05 0.28 17.05
C VAL A 8 4.95 0.89 15.99
N PRO A 9 4.42 1.32 14.83
CA PRO A 9 5.22 1.98 13.79
C PRO A 9 6.16 3.05 14.37
N ARG A 10 5.71 3.72 15.44
CA ARG A 10 6.50 4.63 16.30
C ARG A 10 7.87 4.11 16.76
N GLN A 11 8.05 2.82 17.04
CA GLN A 11 9.35 2.26 17.45
C GLN A 11 10.41 2.35 16.35
N TYR A 12 9.99 2.22 15.09
CA TYR A 12 10.89 2.43 13.95
C TYR A 12 11.23 3.92 13.79
N PHE A 13 10.30 4.84 14.02
CA PHE A 13 10.59 6.28 13.99
C PHE A 13 11.49 6.72 15.14
N ASP A 14 11.24 6.25 16.37
CA ASP A 14 12.01 6.68 17.53
C ASP A 14 13.35 5.91 17.66
N GLY A 15 13.55 4.86 16.85
CA GLY A 15 14.68 3.93 16.94
C GLY A 15 14.74 3.16 18.27
N ASN A 16 13.69 3.23 19.09
CA ASN A 16 13.65 2.64 20.43
C ASN A 16 12.79 1.37 20.39
N PHE A 17 13.43 0.23 20.15
CA PHE A 17 12.73 -1.04 20.07
C PHE A 17 12.42 -1.57 21.46
N LYS A 18 11.17 -1.98 21.65
CA LYS A 18 10.70 -2.66 22.86
C LYS A 18 10.47 -4.11 22.52
N LYS A 19 10.95 -4.98 23.41
CA LYS A 19 10.78 -6.42 23.28
C LYS A 19 9.28 -6.78 23.18
N PRO A 20 8.84 -7.37 22.07
CA PRO A 20 7.46 -7.83 21.92
C PRO A 20 7.13 -8.98 22.89
N ASN A 21 5.87 -9.06 23.33
CA ASN A 21 5.43 -10.09 24.29
C ASN A 21 5.59 -11.52 23.76
N ASN A 22 5.53 -11.73 22.44
CA ASN A 22 5.73 -13.04 21.81
C ASN A 22 7.22 -13.46 21.77
N LEU A 23 8.15 -12.51 21.61
CA LEU A 23 9.60 -12.76 21.68
C LEU A 23 10.10 -13.01 23.13
N SER A 24 9.22 -12.87 24.12
CA SER A 24 9.55 -13.12 25.54
C SER A 24 9.94 -14.56 25.86
N LYS A 25 9.54 -15.53 25.03
CA LYS A 25 9.81 -16.95 25.26
C LYS A 25 11.16 -17.44 24.72
N GLU A 26 11.73 -16.75 23.73
CA GLU A 26 12.92 -17.23 23.00
C GLU A 26 14.21 -16.48 23.37
N LEU A 27 14.08 -15.26 23.89
CA LEU A 27 15.19 -14.43 24.35
C LEU A 27 14.93 -13.97 25.77
N SER A 28 15.97 -13.74 26.57
CA SER A 28 15.89 -12.96 27.80
C SER A 28 15.71 -11.45 27.49
N LEU A 29 15.43 -10.63 28.51
CA LEU A 29 15.36 -9.18 28.30
C LEU A 29 16.76 -8.59 28.05
N ASP A 30 17.77 -9.11 28.75
CA ASP A 30 19.15 -8.66 28.66
C ASP A 30 19.75 -8.96 27.28
N GLU A 31 19.47 -10.14 26.73
CA GLU A 31 19.87 -10.49 25.36
C GLU A 31 19.21 -9.58 24.33
N PHE A 32 17.91 -9.29 24.47
CA PHE A 32 17.22 -8.34 23.59
C PHE A 32 17.85 -6.94 23.67
N GLN A 33 18.13 -6.44 24.88
CA GLN A 33 18.75 -5.14 25.08
C GLN A 33 20.17 -5.09 24.51
N ALA A 34 20.95 -6.17 24.63
CA ALA A 34 22.28 -6.26 24.05
C ALA A 34 22.23 -6.23 22.51
N ILE A 35 21.28 -6.94 21.90
CA ILE A 35 21.06 -6.95 20.45
C ILE A 35 20.57 -5.59 19.96
N ASP A 36 19.61 -4.98 20.66
CA ASP A 36 19.14 -3.63 20.34
C ASP A 36 20.29 -2.61 20.41
N GLN A 37 21.01 -2.54 21.53
CA GLN A 37 22.17 -1.65 21.66
C GLN A 37 23.22 -1.85 20.56
N ARG A 38 23.43 -3.10 20.12
CA ARG A 38 24.33 -3.42 19.01
C ARG A 38 23.80 -2.97 17.67
N PHE A 39 22.55 -3.27 17.37
CA PHE A 39 21.90 -2.79 16.17
C PHE A 39 21.98 -1.26 16.10
N GLN A 40 21.63 -0.56 17.17
CA GLN A 40 21.71 0.91 17.24
C GLN A 40 23.12 1.46 16.99
N ARG A 41 24.16 0.76 17.47
CA ARG A 41 25.55 1.22 17.34
C ARG A 41 26.22 0.81 16.03
N GLY A 42 25.80 -0.30 15.43
CA GLY A 42 26.59 -0.96 14.39
C GLY A 42 25.85 -1.37 13.12
N PHE A 43 24.52 -1.31 13.09
CA PHE A 43 23.73 -1.70 11.92
C PHE A 43 22.60 -0.72 11.58
N ASN A 44 22.33 0.25 12.45
CA ASN A 44 21.31 1.25 12.24
C ASN A 44 21.84 2.44 11.43
N ASP A 45 21.77 2.31 10.11
CA ASP A 45 22.22 3.36 9.17
C ASP A 45 21.28 4.57 9.09
N PHE A 46 20.12 4.52 9.76
CA PHE A 46 19.04 5.42 9.42
C PHE A 46 18.24 5.97 10.61
N TYR A 47 17.72 5.12 11.51
CA TYR A 47 16.72 5.55 12.49
C TYR A 47 17.30 6.42 13.62
N LEU A 48 18.37 5.96 14.27
CA LEU A 48 18.87 6.63 15.47
C LEU A 48 19.48 8.01 15.17
N PRO A 49 20.33 8.19 14.14
CA PRO A 49 20.97 9.48 13.92
C PRO A 49 20.03 10.51 13.27
N HIS A 50 19.13 10.10 12.37
CA HIS A 50 18.16 11.02 11.75
C HIS A 50 17.11 11.49 12.78
N TYR A 51 16.41 10.56 13.45
CA TYR A 51 15.25 10.91 14.27
C TYR A 51 15.61 11.51 15.63
N ASN A 52 16.75 11.15 16.23
CA ASN A 52 17.22 11.81 17.46
C ASN A 52 17.49 13.31 17.25
N HIS A 53 17.84 13.72 16.03
CA HIS A 53 18.17 15.10 15.74
C HIS A 53 16.91 15.96 15.49
N TYR A 54 15.91 15.45 14.76
CA TYR A 54 14.73 16.24 14.38
C TYR A 54 13.50 16.04 15.28
N LYS A 55 13.60 15.33 16.42
CA LYS A 55 12.48 14.87 17.30
C LYS A 55 11.22 15.74 17.35
N ASN A 56 11.35 17.06 17.46
CA ASN A 56 10.20 17.99 17.59
C ASN A 56 9.57 18.46 16.25
N LYS A 57 10.23 18.28 15.11
CA LYS A 57 9.72 18.63 13.76
C LYS A 57 9.08 17.45 13.02
N ILE A 58 9.22 16.24 13.58
CA ILE A 58 8.90 14.97 12.93
C ILE A 58 7.45 14.51 13.16
N ALA A 59 6.77 14.95 14.24
CA ALA A 59 5.47 14.41 14.63
C ALA A 59 4.41 14.40 13.48
N PRO A 60 4.23 15.47 12.67
CA PRO A 60 3.29 15.45 11.55
C PRO A 60 3.75 14.58 10.36
N THR A 61 5.06 14.36 10.21
CA THR A 61 5.64 13.61 9.07
C THR A 61 5.65 12.09 9.27
N VAL A 62 5.49 11.62 10.50
CA VAL A 62 5.44 10.19 10.85
C VAL A 62 4.08 9.59 10.54
N VAL A 63 3.03 10.41 10.64
CA VAL A 63 1.64 10.00 10.57
C VAL A 63 1.29 9.20 9.31
N LEU A 64 1.68 9.68 8.13
CA LEU A 64 1.35 9.04 6.86
C LEU A 64 2.08 7.69 6.69
N PRO A 65 3.39 7.56 6.94
CA PRO A 65 4.04 6.25 7.00
C PRO A 65 3.39 5.25 7.96
N GLN A 66 2.94 5.69 9.13
CA GLN A 66 2.25 4.80 10.08
C GLN A 66 0.92 4.30 9.50
N LEU A 67 0.16 5.19 8.88
CA LEU A 67 -1.09 4.86 8.22
C LEU A 67 -0.89 3.87 7.06
N ALA A 68 0.13 4.09 6.22
CA ALA A 68 0.46 3.18 5.12
C ALA A 68 0.87 1.80 5.63
N ASN A 69 1.74 1.74 6.64
CA ASN A 69 2.17 0.47 7.22
C ASN A 69 1.00 -0.30 7.86
N VAL A 70 0.12 0.39 8.59
CA VAL A 70 -1.09 -0.26 9.14
C VAL A 70 -1.95 -0.80 8.00
N ALA A 71 -2.23 -0.03 6.95
CA ALA A 71 -3.04 -0.48 5.83
C ALA A 71 -2.44 -1.73 5.15
N MET A 72 -1.16 -1.69 4.78
CA MET A 72 -0.46 -2.82 4.16
C MET A 72 -0.42 -4.05 5.07
N ARG A 73 -0.13 -3.87 6.36
CA ARG A 73 0.00 -4.98 7.30
C ARG A 73 -1.29 -5.72 7.54
N GLN A 74 -2.39 -4.97 7.70
CA GLN A 74 -3.71 -5.55 7.89
C GLN A 74 -4.09 -6.46 6.71
N GLU A 75 -3.65 -6.13 5.49
CA GLU A 75 -3.92 -6.92 4.29
C GLU A 75 -2.92 -8.08 4.08
N LEU A 76 -1.63 -7.87 4.39
CA LEU A 76 -0.54 -8.72 3.90
C LEU A 76 0.11 -9.61 4.97
N GLU A 77 -0.18 -9.44 6.26
CA GLU A 77 0.57 -10.15 7.32
C GLU A 77 0.48 -11.67 7.27
N HIS A 78 -0.58 -12.24 6.71
CA HIS A 78 -0.75 -13.69 6.53
C HIS A 78 -0.25 -14.20 5.17
N MET A 79 0.18 -13.30 4.29
CA MET A 79 0.65 -13.61 2.95
C MET A 79 2.15 -13.94 2.96
N ARG A 80 2.60 -14.79 2.04
CA ARG A 80 4.02 -14.89 1.70
C ARG A 80 4.40 -13.67 0.89
N THR A 81 5.30 -12.83 1.39
CA THR A 81 5.63 -11.54 0.77
C THR A 81 7.08 -11.50 0.32
N LEU A 82 7.29 -10.98 -0.90
CA LEU A 82 8.59 -10.77 -1.50
C LEU A 82 8.76 -9.28 -1.81
N TYR A 83 9.79 -8.67 -1.22
CA TYR A 83 10.14 -7.27 -1.50
C TYR A 83 11.01 -7.17 -2.74
N ILE A 84 10.58 -6.33 -3.67
CA ILE A 84 11.34 -5.99 -4.87
C ILE A 84 11.80 -4.53 -4.69
N PRO A 85 13.07 -4.28 -4.32
CA PRO A 85 13.58 -2.93 -4.19
C PRO A 85 13.47 -2.20 -5.53
N CYS A 86 13.47 -0.87 -5.54
CA CYS A 86 13.44 -0.12 -6.78
C CYS A 86 14.26 1.16 -6.64
N ALA A 87 14.84 1.62 -7.75
CA ALA A 87 15.69 2.81 -7.83
C ALA A 87 14.85 4.10 -7.70
N ILE A 88 14.34 4.35 -6.50
CA ILE A 88 13.28 5.33 -6.32
C ILE A 88 13.75 6.48 -5.43
N SER A 89 14.32 7.49 -6.10
CA SER A 89 14.51 8.91 -5.67
C SER A 89 15.67 9.60 -6.42
N SER A 90 16.19 8.96 -7.47
CA SER A 90 17.58 9.16 -7.93
C SER A 90 17.72 8.84 -9.42
N GLY A 91 17.15 9.72 -10.26
CA GLY A 91 17.34 9.68 -11.70
C GLY A 91 18.65 10.34 -12.14
N GLU A 92 18.97 10.19 -13.43
CA GLU A 92 20.02 10.93 -14.16
C GLU A 92 20.00 12.42 -13.81
N GLU A 93 18.82 13.03 -13.76
CA GLU A 93 18.66 14.45 -13.40
C GLU A 93 19.10 14.75 -11.96
N ALA A 94 18.86 13.85 -11.00
CA ALA A 94 19.31 14.03 -9.62
C ALA A 94 20.84 13.91 -9.50
N HIS A 95 21.43 12.96 -10.22
CA HIS A 95 22.89 12.81 -10.28
C HIS A 95 23.56 14.00 -10.96
N ILE A 96 23.05 14.42 -12.14
CA ILE A 96 23.52 15.59 -12.87
C ILE A 96 23.50 16.83 -11.97
N ARG A 97 22.42 17.03 -11.21
CA ARG A 97 22.31 18.14 -10.26
C ARG A 97 23.34 18.05 -9.14
N ALA A 98 23.53 16.90 -8.52
CA ALA A 98 24.53 16.76 -7.47
C ALA A 98 25.95 17.01 -7.96
N VAL A 99 26.29 16.53 -9.17
CA VAL A 99 27.59 16.82 -9.80
C VAL A 99 27.75 18.32 -10.04
N LYS A 100 26.72 18.97 -10.62
CA LYS A 100 26.71 20.41 -10.98
C LYS A 100 26.73 21.33 -9.76
N GLU A 101 25.92 21.01 -8.76
CA GLU A 101 25.69 21.85 -7.57
C GLU A 101 26.68 21.53 -6.44
N ALA A 102 27.59 20.55 -6.64
CA ALA A 102 28.49 20.02 -5.63
C ALA A 102 27.73 19.61 -4.34
N HIS A 103 26.59 18.96 -4.53
CA HIS A 103 25.67 18.55 -3.47
C HIS A 103 25.74 17.04 -3.19
N TYR A 104 25.34 16.66 -1.97
CA TYR A 104 25.15 15.27 -1.57
C TYR A 104 23.87 14.71 -2.23
N THR A 105 23.99 13.61 -2.98
CA THR A 105 22.89 12.97 -3.70
C THR A 105 21.93 12.18 -2.82
N THR A 106 22.37 11.61 -1.70
CA THR A 106 21.72 10.40 -1.18
C THR A 106 20.36 10.59 -0.51
N ASP A 107 19.84 11.79 -0.28
CA ASP A 107 18.50 11.93 0.35
C ASP A 107 17.72 13.22 0.04
N LYS A 108 18.23 14.14 -0.79
CA LYS A 108 17.77 15.55 -0.75
C LYS A 108 17.14 16.12 -2.03
N LEU A 109 17.03 15.36 -3.11
CA LEU A 109 16.38 15.84 -4.36
C LEU A 109 14.95 15.33 -4.61
N ALA A 110 14.33 14.65 -3.64
CA ALA A 110 12.88 14.46 -3.58
C ALA A 110 12.30 15.19 -2.37
N GLY A 111 12.35 16.53 -2.38
CA GLY A 111 11.87 17.37 -1.27
C GLY A 111 10.36 17.33 -0.99
N LYS A 112 9.64 16.29 -1.47
CA LYS A 112 8.25 15.87 -1.17
C LYS A 112 7.80 14.84 -2.23
N ILE A 113 7.33 13.67 -1.82
CA ILE A 113 6.55 12.77 -2.70
C ILE A 113 5.35 13.54 -3.27
N GLY A 114 5.16 13.40 -4.57
CA GLY A 114 4.13 14.08 -5.37
C GLY A 114 4.40 15.55 -5.71
N SER A 115 5.58 16.08 -5.38
CA SER A 115 6.00 17.37 -5.94
C SER A 115 6.12 17.32 -7.47
N SER A 116 6.05 18.48 -8.14
CA SER A 116 6.27 18.56 -9.60
C SER A 116 7.66 18.05 -10.02
N LEU A 117 8.66 18.15 -9.14
CA LEU A 117 9.98 17.58 -9.36
C LEU A 117 9.96 16.04 -9.24
N HIS A 118 9.32 15.50 -8.20
CA HIS A 118 9.11 14.07 -8.00
C HIS A 118 8.38 13.43 -9.21
N ASN A 119 7.31 14.07 -9.70
CA ASN A 119 6.51 13.56 -10.82
C ASN A 119 7.29 13.50 -12.15
N ARG A 120 8.24 14.42 -12.37
CA ARG A 120 9.10 14.40 -13.57
C ARG A 120 10.10 13.25 -13.55
N ILE A 121 10.52 12.79 -12.38
CA ILE A 121 11.59 11.80 -12.21
C ILE A 121 11.04 10.35 -12.20
N ILE A 122 9.82 10.12 -11.70
CA ILE A 122 9.34 8.76 -11.38
C ILE A 122 8.57 8.04 -12.49
N ALA A 123 8.03 8.74 -13.51
CA ALA A 123 7.16 8.12 -14.52
C ALA A 123 7.80 6.93 -15.26
N GLY A 124 9.04 7.13 -15.72
CA GLY A 124 9.78 6.11 -16.47
C GLY A 124 10.25 4.95 -15.58
N ASN A 125 10.77 5.28 -14.40
CA ASN A 125 11.31 4.29 -13.47
C ASN A 125 10.22 3.38 -12.88
N GLY A 126 9.05 3.95 -12.56
CA GLY A 126 7.94 3.20 -12.00
C GLY A 126 7.40 2.12 -12.96
N SER A 127 7.19 2.49 -14.22
CA SER A 127 6.70 1.57 -15.26
C SER A 127 7.65 0.40 -15.50
N ARG A 128 8.97 0.67 -15.51
CA ARG A 128 10.02 -0.36 -15.63
C ARG A 128 10.03 -1.30 -14.41
N GLY A 129 9.87 -0.77 -13.20
CA GLY A 129 9.77 -1.56 -11.96
C GLY A 129 8.60 -2.53 -11.97
N LEU A 130 7.43 -2.12 -12.49
CA LEU A 130 6.27 -3.01 -12.64
C LEU A 130 6.48 -4.11 -13.68
N GLN A 131 7.10 -3.79 -14.82
CA GLN A 131 7.45 -4.78 -15.85
C GLN A 131 8.40 -5.84 -15.28
N ARG A 132 9.42 -5.41 -14.54
CA ARG A 132 10.33 -6.29 -13.81
C ARG A 132 9.58 -7.19 -12.83
N ALA A 133 8.71 -6.64 -11.99
CA ALA A 133 7.94 -7.42 -11.04
C ALA A 133 7.09 -8.50 -11.74
N THR A 134 6.48 -8.15 -12.88
CA THR A 134 5.72 -9.08 -13.72
C THR A 134 6.59 -10.22 -14.25
N GLN A 135 7.82 -9.92 -14.70
CA GLN A 135 8.77 -10.95 -15.15
C GLN A 135 9.22 -11.85 -14.00
N MET A 136 9.53 -11.28 -12.83
CA MET A 136 9.98 -12.03 -11.65
C MET A 136 8.90 -12.93 -11.07
N GLN A 137 7.62 -12.57 -11.23
CA GLN A 137 6.49 -13.27 -10.62
C GLN A 137 6.41 -14.76 -10.98
N LYS A 138 6.81 -15.16 -12.19
CA LYS A 138 6.82 -16.57 -12.61
C LYS A 138 7.86 -17.44 -11.89
N HIS A 139 8.88 -16.82 -11.29
CA HIS A 139 9.87 -17.50 -10.46
C HIS A 139 9.39 -17.67 -9.02
N PHE A 140 8.39 -16.86 -8.63
CA PHE A 140 7.86 -16.76 -7.27
C PHE A 140 6.31 -16.75 -7.29
N PRO A 141 5.64 -17.73 -7.92
CA PRO A 141 4.19 -17.67 -8.13
C PRO A 141 3.38 -17.66 -6.82
N GLU A 142 3.94 -18.15 -5.72
CA GLU A 142 3.32 -18.18 -4.39
C GLU A 142 3.43 -16.85 -3.62
N TYR A 143 4.26 -15.92 -4.08
CA TYR A 143 4.56 -14.69 -3.35
C TYR A 143 3.68 -13.53 -3.79
N TYR A 144 3.20 -12.78 -2.80
CA TYR A 144 2.72 -11.42 -2.99
C TYR A 144 3.95 -10.51 -3.18
N LEU A 145 4.08 -9.89 -4.35
CA LEU A 145 5.23 -9.05 -4.69
C LEU A 145 4.98 -7.62 -4.21
N ILE A 146 5.78 -7.13 -3.27
CA ILE A 146 5.74 -5.74 -2.79
C ILE A 146 6.72 -4.91 -3.60
N THR A 147 6.20 -3.88 -4.27
CA THR A 147 6.94 -3.00 -5.18
C THR A 147 6.80 -1.54 -4.76
N PRO A 148 7.89 -0.87 -4.34
CA PRO A 148 7.86 0.55 -3.98
C PRO A 148 7.34 1.46 -5.10
N SER A 149 7.59 1.08 -6.35
CA SER A 149 7.12 1.79 -7.55
C SER A 149 5.60 1.84 -7.67
N SER A 150 4.88 0.82 -7.18
CA SER A 150 3.41 0.79 -7.18
C SER A 150 2.84 1.80 -6.20
N PHE A 151 3.39 1.84 -4.98
CA PHE A 151 2.99 2.81 -3.95
C PHE A 151 3.18 4.24 -4.45
N GLU A 152 4.30 4.52 -5.11
CA GLU A 152 4.56 5.85 -5.67
C GLU A 152 3.70 6.22 -6.87
N GLY A 153 3.43 5.26 -7.77
CA GLY A 153 2.52 5.48 -8.88
C GLY A 153 1.13 5.83 -8.40
N ALA A 154 0.62 5.03 -7.46
CA ALA A 154 -0.67 5.28 -6.84
C ALA A 154 -0.69 6.62 -6.10
N THR A 155 0.36 6.93 -5.31
CA THR A 155 0.46 8.19 -4.55
C THR A 155 0.68 9.44 -5.41
N ARG A 156 1.33 9.32 -6.57
CA ARG A 156 1.51 10.41 -7.54
C ARG A 156 0.20 10.88 -8.14
N ASN A 157 -0.68 9.94 -8.51
CA ASN A 157 -2.01 10.28 -9.04
C ASN A 157 -2.85 11.05 -8.01
N LEU A 158 -2.59 10.85 -6.72
CA LEU A 158 -3.29 11.54 -5.64
C LEU A 158 -3.05 13.06 -5.68
N ILE A 159 -1.84 13.48 -6.08
CA ILE A 159 -1.35 14.87 -5.97
C ILE A 159 -1.43 15.63 -7.31
N ALA A 160 -1.29 14.93 -8.44
CA ALA A 160 -1.34 15.57 -9.76
C ALA A 160 -2.72 16.18 -10.09
N ARG A 161 -3.81 15.59 -9.62
CA ARG A 161 -5.19 16.06 -9.88
C ARG A 161 -5.67 17.21 -9.00
N GLU A 162 -5.11 17.34 -7.80
CA GLU A 162 -5.46 18.44 -6.87
C GLU A 162 -4.84 19.78 -7.28
N ASN A 163 -3.84 19.77 -8.17
CA ASN A 163 -3.19 20.99 -8.66
C ASN A 163 -3.81 21.56 -9.95
N GLN A 164 -4.84 20.91 -10.52
CA GLN A 164 -5.45 21.35 -11.79
C GLN A 164 -6.89 21.85 -11.67
N ALA A 165 -7.56 21.70 -10.52
CA ALA A 165 -8.91 22.23 -10.31
C ALA A 165 -9.09 22.74 -8.88
N ASP A 166 -9.24 24.07 -8.76
CA ASP A 166 -9.62 24.83 -7.57
C ASP A 166 -8.77 24.73 -6.29
N SER A 167 -8.34 25.91 -5.84
CA SER A 167 -7.45 26.24 -4.74
C SER A 167 -7.96 25.91 -3.32
N GLN A 168 -8.74 24.84 -3.13
CA GLN A 168 -9.23 24.41 -1.81
C GLN A 168 -8.80 23.00 -1.38
N THR A 169 -8.18 22.22 -2.27
CA THR A 169 -7.61 20.89 -1.94
C THR A 169 -6.10 20.87 -2.06
N VAL A 170 -5.46 21.91 -1.52
CA VAL A 170 -4.01 21.86 -1.28
C VAL A 170 -3.82 20.88 -0.12
N LEU A 171 -3.18 19.73 -0.37
CA LEU A 171 -2.45 19.01 0.68
C LEU A 171 -1.82 20.07 1.57
N PRO A 172 -2.17 20.18 2.87
CA PRO A 172 -1.61 21.23 3.72
C PRO A 172 -0.10 21.25 3.45
N PRO A 173 0.56 22.39 3.19
CA PRO A 173 1.98 22.44 2.77
C PRO A 173 2.96 21.67 3.70
N LYS A 174 2.45 21.23 4.86
CA LYS A 174 3.06 20.45 5.94
C LYS A 174 2.74 18.94 5.93
N MET A 175 1.80 18.41 5.13
CA MET A 175 1.66 16.97 4.88
C MET A 175 2.65 16.54 3.80
N SER A 176 3.93 16.57 4.15
CA SER A 176 5.00 16.12 3.26
C SER A 176 5.48 14.74 3.67
N TYR A 177 5.37 13.78 2.75
CA TYR A 177 6.06 12.50 2.84
C TYR A 177 7.51 12.74 2.37
N GLY A 178 8.41 13.03 3.30
CA GLY A 178 9.83 13.25 3.01
C GLY A 178 10.58 11.95 2.76
N GLY A 179 11.74 12.00 2.11
CA GLY A 179 12.56 10.80 1.81
C GLY A 179 12.85 9.95 3.05
N ALA A 180 13.10 10.58 4.20
CA ALA A 180 13.32 9.83 5.43
C ALA A 180 12.07 9.11 5.98
N ALA A 181 10.91 9.73 5.85
CA ALA A 181 9.63 9.11 6.21
C ALA A 181 9.31 7.94 5.26
N TYR A 182 9.72 8.07 3.99
CA TYR A 182 9.61 7.04 2.97
C TYR A 182 10.51 5.83 3.24
N MET A 183 11.79 6.04 3.53
CA MET A 183 12.68 4.92 3.87
C MET A 183 12.26 4.22 5.17
N ALA A 184 11.78 4.96 6.18
CA ALA A 184 11.21 4.34 7.39
C ALA A 184 10.02 3.42 7.06
N ASN A 185 9.12 3.83 6.16
CA ASN A 185 8.02 2.98 5.71
C ASN A 185 8.51 1.68 5.06
N TRP A 186 9.52 1.77 4.21
CA TRP A 186 10.03 0.60 3.49
C TRP A 186 10.79 -0.36 4.38
N TYR A 187 11.59 0.12 5.32
CA TYR A 187 12.21 -0.78 6.28
C TYR A 187 11.18 -1.48 7.18
N MET A 188 10.12 -0.78 7.62
CA MET A 188 9.01 -1.44 8.32
C MET A 188 8.36 -2.52 7.45
N THR A 189 8.21 -2.26 6.15
CA THR A 189 7.62 -3.19 5.19
C THR A 189 8.54 -4.38 4.91
N MET A 190 9.84 -4.16 4.73
CA MET A 190 10.85 -5.21 4.58
C MET A 190 10.93 -6.11 5.82
N ALA A 191 10.78 -5.55 7.02
CA ALA A 191 10.73 -6.33 8.25
C ALA A 191 9.51 -7.26 8.33
N MET A 192 8.46 -7.02 7.54
CA MET A 192 7.31 -7.91 7.38
C MET A 192 7.50 -8.94 6.25
N CYS A 193 8.51 -8.78 5.41
CA CYS A 193 8.71 -9.64 4.25
C CYS A 193 9.39 -10.96 4.60
N ASN A 194 9.04 -12.01 3.84
CA ASN A 194 9.68 -13.34 3.89
C ASN A 194 10.85 -13.45 2.91
N ALA A 195 10.79 -12.69 1.82
CA ALA A 195 11.79 -12.70 0.78
C ALA A 195 12.15 -11.29 0.30
N PHE A 196 13.32 -11.17 -0.30
CA PHE A 196 13.82 -9.95 -0.93
C PHE A 196 14.54 -10.33 -2.23
N ALA A 197 14.29 -9.66 -3.34
CA ALA A 197 14.88 -10.02 -4.62
C ALA A 197 15.53 -8.83 -5.33
N MET A 198 16.85 -8.89 -5.49
CA MET A 198 17.66 -7.91 -6.21
C MET A 198 17.81 -8.31 -7.67
N ASP A 199 18.24 -7.39 -8.51
CA ASP A 199 18.64 -7.69 -9.88
C ASP A 199 20.09 -8.17 -9.95
N ASP A 200 20.41 -8.93 -11.01
CA ASP A 200 21.79 -9.31 -11.32
C ASP A 200 22.61 -8.03 -11.55
N PRO A 201 23.73 -7.85 -10.81
CA PRO A 201 24.62 -6.70 -10.98
C PRO A 201 25.10 -6.48 -12.42
N LYS A 202 25.12 -7.52 -13.26
CA LYS A 202 25.50 -7.44 -14.68
C LYS A 202 24.58 -6.56 -15.51
N LEU A 203 23.29 -6.48 -15.17
CA LEU A 203 22.30 -5.68 -15.92
C LEU A 203 22.59 -4.19 -15.87
N GLU A 204 23.33 -3.75 -14.86
CA GLU A 204 23.58 -2.35 -14.51
C GLU A 204 25.05 -1.97 -14.68
N ARG A 205 25.86 -2.94 -15.12
CA ARG A 205 27.30 -2.79 -15.20
C ARG A 205 27.69 -1.97 -16.42
N ARG A 206 28.37 -0.86 -16.15
CA ARG A 206 28.89 0.03 -17.19
C ARG A 206 30.28 -0.43 -17.64
N SER A 207 30.65 0.02 -18.83
CA SER A 207 32.02 -0.14 -19.31
C SER A 207 32.97 0.69 -18.43
N THR A 208 34.23 0.26 -18.31
CA THR A 208 35.23 1.04 -17.56
C THR A 208 35.40 2.42 -18.19
N GLU A 209 35.32 2.50 -19.52
CA GLU A 209 35.44 3.72 -20.31
C GLU A 209 34.32 4.74 -20.01
N ASP A 210 33.08 4.26 -19.84
CA ASP A 210 31.95 5.12 -19.46
C ASP A 210 32.17 5.73 -18.08
N ILE A 211 32.64 4.93 -17.12
CA ILE A 211 32.88 5.37 -15.73
C ILE A 211 34.06 6.34 -15.67
N GLU A 212 35.13 6.04 -16.40
CA GLU A 212 36.29 6.91 -16.53
C GLU A 212 35.87 8.30 -17.06
N SER A 213 35.03 8.33 -18.10
CA SER A 213 34.45 9.56 -18.63
C SER A 213 33.59 10.31 -17.61
N GLU A 214 32.72 9.61 -16.86
CA GLU A 214 31.91 10.21 -15.78
C GLU A 214 32.80 10.85 -14.70
N ILE A 215 33.83 10.13 -14.25
CA ILE A 215 34.78 10.61 -13.24
C ILE A 215 35.54 11.84 -13.75
N HIS A 216 36.10 11.78 -14.96
CA HIS A 216 36.81 12.90 -15.55
C HIS A 216 35.94 14.13 -15.69
N ASN A 217 34.69 13.97 -16.13
CA ASN A 217 33.74 15.07 -16.23
C ASN A 217 33.48 15.68 -14.85
N ALA A 218 33.17 14.86 -13.84
CA ALA A 218 32.92 15.32 -12.46
C ALA A 218 34.13 16.04 -11.84
N GLN A 219 35.34 15.54 -12.07
CA GLN A 219 36.59 16.14 -11.63
C GLN A 219 36.86 17.48 -12.34
N ALA A 220 36.62 17.57 -13.65
CA ALA A 220 36.74 18.82 -14.40
C ALA A 220 35.82 19.93 -13.87
N TYR A 221 34.62 19.60 -13.39
CA TYR A 221 33.71 20.57 -12.74
C TYR A 221 34.26 21.17 -11.44
N SER A 222 35.19 20.50 -10.75
CA SER A 222 35.76 21.04 -9.51
C SER A 222 36.61 22.30 -9.73
N HIS A 223 37.05 22.54 -10.99
CA HIS A 223 37.99 23.60 -11.37
C HIS A 223 37.35 24.78 -12.13
N LEU A 224 36.10 24.66 -12.61
CA LEU A 224 35.47 25.69 -13.46
C LEU A 224 34.40 26.50 -12.69
N ALA A 225 34.49 27.83 -12.75
CA ALA A 225 33.45 28.72 -12.27
C ALA A 225 32.17 28.56 -13.12
N ALA A 226 31.19 27.81 -12.60
CA ALA A 226 29.75 27.87 -12.87
C ALA A 226 29.27 28.16 -14.32
N LYS A 227 30.00 27.76 -15.37
CA LYS A 227 29.44 27.71 -16.73
C LYS A 227 28.76 26.37 -16.92
N ILE A 228 27.43 26.41 -16.93
CA ILE A 228 26.54 25.28 -17.20
C ILE A 228 26.94 24.68 -18.56
N TYR A 229 27.62 23.53 -18.52
CA TYR A 229 27.88 22.76 -19.74
C TYR A 229 26.66 21.89 -20.01
N HIS A 230 26.09 22.00 -21.20
CA HIS A 230 24.96 21.20 -21.67
C HIS A 230 25.36 19.76 -22.08
N GLY A 231 26.58 19.32 -21.75
CA GLY A 231 27.18 18.06 -22.20
C GLY A 231 27.34 16.98 -21.13
N VAL A 232 26.94 17.20 -19.86
CA VAL A 232 26.96 16.12 -18.85
C VAL A 232 25.83 15.15 -19.18
N LYS A 233 26.15 14.11 -19.93
CA LYS A 233 25.38 12.87 -19.92
C LYS A 233 25.80 12.13 -18.67
N SER A 234 24.90 12.03 -17.71
CA SER A 234 25.06 11.06 -16.64
C SER A 234 24.24 9.87 -17.03
N THR A 235 24.80 8.68 -16.98
CA THR A 235 23.92 7.52 -17.05
C THR A 235 23.08 7.48 -15.77
N ASN A 236 21.80 7.10 -15.91
CA ASN A 236 20.87 6.98 -14.80
C ASN A 236 21.52 6.20 -13.64
N TRP A 237 21.71 6.85 -12.49
CA TRP A 237 21.81 6.16 -11.19
C TRP A 237 20.67 5.14 -11.04
N ALA A 238 19.53 5.45 -11.68
CA ALA A 238 18.32 4.63 -11.81
C ALA A 238 18.44 3.34 -12.63
N ASP A 239 19.61 2.96 -13.14
CA ASP A 239 19.81 1.56 -13.47
C ASP A 239 19.99 0.70 -12.22
N SER A 240 20.38 1.24 -11.04
CA SER A 240 20.45 0.45 -9.80
C SER A 240 19.09 0.13 -9.20
N ARG A 241 18.48 -0.95 -9.68
CA ARG A 241 17.17 -1.46 -9.30
C ARG A 241 17.12 -1.97 -7.84
N SER A 242 18.22 -1.87 -7.10
CA SER A 242 18.33 -2.15 -5.67
C SER A 242 19.02 -0.98 -4.94
N SER A 243 18.37 -0.38 -3.94
CA SER A 243 19.03 0.61 -3.08
C SER A 243 20.08 -0.07 -2.19
N ILE A 244 21.24 0.58 -1.98
CA ILE A 244 22.29 0.11 -1.06
C ILE A 244 21.72 -0.09 0.34
N SER A 245 20.88 0.84 0.80
CA SER A 245 20.33 0.82 2.15
C SER A 245 19.28 -0.28 2.33
N GLU A 246 18.49 -0.57 1.28
CA GLU A 246 17.56 -1.72 1.28
C GLU A 246 18.32 -3.05 1.24
N ASN A 247 19.36 -3.17 0.40
CA ASN A 247 20.23 -4.35 0.38
C ASN A 247 20.93 -4.59 1.74
N ALA A 248 21.46 -3.52 2.35
CA ALA A 248 22.07 -3.56 3.67
C ALA A 248 21.07 -4.03 4.73
N TYR A 249 19.88 -3.40 4.79
CA TYR A 249 18.85 -3.72 5.76
C TYR A 249 18.32 -5.15 5.61
N GLY A 250 18.11 -5.62 4.37
CA GLY A 250 17.75 -7.01 4.08
C GLY A 250 18.80 -8.00 4.59
N ASN A 251 20.09 -7.73 4.36
CA ASN A 251 21.17 -8.56 4.90
C ASN A 251 21.22 -8.50 6.44
N TYR A 252 21.00 -7.35 7.09
CA TYR A 252 20.97 -7.29 8.56
C TYR A 252 19.85 -8.17 9.14
N ILE A 253 18.69 -8.22 8.51
CA ILE A 253 17.60 -9.15 8.89
C ILE A 253 18.05 -10.60 8.68
N ARG A 254 18.60 -10.91 7.50
CA ARG A 254 19.04 -12.26 7.11
C ARG A 254 20.14 -12.84 8.02
N PHE A 255 20.95 -11.99 8.64
CA PHE A 255 21.97 -12.39 9.61
C PHE A 255 21.47 -12.37 11.07
N GLY A 256 20.18 -12.10 11.31
CA GLY A 256 19.58 -12.06 12.64
C GLY A 256 20.03 -10.86 13.49
N LEU A 257 20.51 -9.79 12.84
CA LEU A 257 21.10 -8.62 13.51
C LEU A 257 20.07 -7.52 13.81
N HIS A 258 18.82 -7.69 13.35
CA HIS A 258 17.74 -6.75 13.64
C HIS A 258 16.98 -7.16 14.92
N PRO A 259 16.73 -6.24 15.89
CA PRO A 259 16.17 -6.59 17.20
C PRO A 259 14.81 -7.27 17.15
N LEU A 260 14.00 -6.92 16.15
CA LEU A 260 12.65 -7.48 15.93
C LEU A 260 12.61 -8.65 14.93
N ARG A 261 13.74 -8.99 14.29
CA ARG A 261 13.86 -10.05 13.27
C ARG A 261 15.15 -10.86 13.49
N GLN A 262 15.20 -11.53 14.63
CA GLN A 262 16.32 -12.39 15.03
C GLN A 262 16.17 -13.83 14.52
N ASP A 263 15.05 -14.12 13.89
CA ASP A 263 14.71 -15.37 13.20
C ASP A 263 15.68 -15.68 12.05
N ALA A 264 16.31 -14.66 11.46
CA ALA A 264 17.18 -14.78 10.27
C ALA A 264 16.47 -15.43 9.06
N ASP A 265 15.14 -15.47 9.07
CA ASP A 265 14.29 -16.09 8.05
C ASP A 265 13.88 -15.06 6.98
N LEU A 266 14.89 -14.50 6.32
CA LEU A 266 14.69 -13.69 5.12
C LEU A 266 15.49 -14.31 3.98
N SER A 267 14.77 -14.89 3.02
CA SER A 267 15.38 -15.38 1.78
C SER A 267 15.75 -14.21 0.87
N MET A 268 16.95 -14.25 0.28
CA MET A 268 17.39 -13.23 -0.67
C MET A 268 17.71 -13.86 -2.02
N TYR A 269 17.27 -13.21 -3.09
CA TYR A 269 17.42 -13.70 -4.46
C TYR A 269 18.10 -12.66 -5.36
N ILE A 270 18.80 -13.16 -6.38
CA ILE A 270 19.30 -12.37 -7.53
C ILE A 270 18.50 -12.77 -8.76
N TYR A 271 17.94 -11.80 -9.47
CA TYR A 271 17.23 -11.98 -10.73
C TYR A 271 18.05 -11.49 -11.92
N ASP A 272 18.49 -12.42 -12.76
CA ASP A 272 19.11 -12.15 -14.05
C ASP A 272 18.03 -12.03 -15.14
N GLU A 273 17.65 -10.80 -15.47
CA GLU A 273 16.70 -10.50 -16.54
C GLU A 273 17.20 -10.94 -17.93
N ALA A 274 18.53 -10.92 -18.19
CA ALA A 274 19.07 -11.24 -19.51
C ALA A 274 18.88 -12.72 -19.86
N THR A 275 19.03 -13.59 -18.86
CA THR A 275 18.78 -15.03 -19.02
C THR A 275 17.42 -15.48 -18.47
N ASP A 276 16.69 -14.56 -17.86
CA ASP A 276 15.41 -14.77 -17.20
C ASP A 276 15.45 -15.87 -16.12
N ARG A 277 16.38 -15.73 -15.17
CA ARG A 277 16.63 -16.71 -14.11
C ARG A 277 16.76 -16.04 -12.75
N ALA A 278 16.28 -16.72 -11.71
CA ALA A 278 16.47 -16.31 -10.32
C ALA A 278 17.40 -17.28 -9.58
N TYR A 279 18.27 -16.76 -8.72
CA TYR A 279 19.25 -17.52 -7.94
C TYR A 279 19.18 -17.11 -6.47
N ASP A 280 19.57 -18.00 -5.56
CA ASP A 280 19.76 -17.63 -4.15
C ASP A 280 20.98 -16.70 -4.03
N ALA A 281 20.81 -15.54 -3.39
CA ALA A 281 21.87 -14.53 -3.30
C ALA A 281 22.92 -14.92 -2.25
N THR A 282 24.19 -14.97 -2.64
CA THR A 282 25.33 -15.10 -1.70
C THR A 282 25.67 -13.74 -1.07
N LEU A 283 26.56 -13.72 -0.07
CA LEU A 283 27.07 -12.45 0.47
C LEU A 283 27.91 -11.70 -0.58
N LEU A 284 28.60 -12.43 -1.46
CA LEU A 284 29.39 -11.86 -2.54
C LEU A 284 28.53 -11.10 -3.54
N ASP A 285 27.34 -11.63 -3.87
CA ASP A 285 26.39 -10.98 -4.78
C ASP A 285 25.81 -9.69 -4.19
N CYS A 286 25.67 -9.64 -2.86
CA CYS A 286 25.32 -8.40 -2.16
C CYS A 286 26.50 -7.40 -2.13
N PHE A 287 27.73 -7.89 -1.99
CA PHE A 287 28.93 -7.05 -1.80
C PHE A 287 29.43 -6.38 -3.07
N LYS A 288 29.47 -7.09 -4.20
CA LYS A 288 30.00 -6.55 -5.46
C LYS A 288 29.28 -5.25 -5.90
N PRO A 289 27.94 -5.15 -5.88
CA PRO A 289 27.23 -3.91 -6.21
C PRO A 289 27.56 -2.76 -5.29
N VAL A 290 27.71 -3.02 -3.98
CA VAL A 290 28.05 -2.00 -3.00
C VAL A 290 29.44 -1.43 -3.28
N VAL A 291 30.42 -2.29 -3.56
CA VAL A 291 31.78 -1.88 -3.93
C VAL A 291 31.80 -1.12 -5.25
N GLN A 292 31.08 -1.61 -6.27
CA GLN A 292 30.99 -0.95 -7.58
C GLN A 292 30.46 0.48 -7.46
N ASN A 293 29.41 0.68 -6.67
CA ASN A 293 28.85 2.01 -6.41
C ASN A 293 29.84 2.89 -5.65
N LEU A 294 30.49 2.35 -4.61
CA LEU A 294 31.51 3.04 -3.84
C LEU A 294 32.61 3.59 -4.75
N VAL A 295 33.26 2.71 -5.54
CA VAL A 295 34.42 3.11 -6.35
C VAL A 295 34.03 3.96 -7.56
N ARG A 296 32.82 3.79 -8.12
CA ARG A 296 32.32 4.64 -9.19
C ARG A 296 32.12 6.09 -8.74
N TRP A 297 31.60 6.31 -7.52
CA TRP A 297 31.12 7.62 -7.08
C TRP A 297 32.02 8.37 -6.12
N SER A 298 32.83 7.68 -5.31
CA SER A 298 33.76 8.36 -4.41
C SER A 298 34.68 9.34 -5.16
N PRO A 299 35.28 9.02 -6.33
CA PRO A 299 36.10 9.97 -7.10
C PRO A 299 35.31 11.16 -7.67
N GLN A 300 33.98 11.04 -7.79
CA GLN A 300 33.10 12.11 -8.28
C GLN A 300 32.65 13.06 -7.16
N GLY A 301 32.98 12.75 -5.90
CA GLY A 301 32.49 13.47 -4.73
C GLY A 301 30.97 13.37 -4.60
N ILE A 302 30.43 12.20 -4.87
CA ILE A 302 29.01 11.88 -4.74
C ILE A 302 28.88 10.93 -3.55
N ALA A 303 27.84 11.11 -2.74
CA ALA A 303 27.73 10.46 -1.44
C ALA A 303 27.85 8.92 -1.53
N THR A 304 28.83 8.36 -0.81
CA THR A 304 29.11 6.93 -0.70
C THR A 304 29.28 6.48 0.76
N GLU A 305 28.75 7.23 1.73
CA GLU A 305 28.85 6.86 3.15
C GLU A 305 28.15 5.55 3.44
N GLU A 306 26.91 5.40 2.96
CA GLU A 306 26.13 4.18 3.09
C GLU A 306 26.85 3.02 2.39
N ALA A 307 27.44 3.27 1.22
CA ALA A 307 28.21 2.29 0.46
C ALA A 307 29.50 1.85 1.19
N ALA A 308 30.29 2.81 1.69
CA ALA A 308 31.54 2.56 2.39
C ALA A 308 31.29 1.83 3.72
N THR A 309 30.29 2.28 4.47
CA THR A 309 29.87 1.65 5.74
C THR A 309 29.34 0.24 5.49
N THR A 310 28.47 0.05 4.49
CA THR A 310 27.93 -1.27 4.13
C THR A 310 29.04 -2.22 3.66
N ALA A 311 29.97 -1.75 2.83
CA ALA A 311 31.11 -2.54 2.37
C ALA A 311 31.95 -3.01 3.57
N ALA A 312 32.36 -2.11 4.47
CA ALA A 312 33.11 -2.47 5.68
C ALA A 312 32.36 -3.49 6.56
N ARG A 313 31.04 -3.35 6.68
CA ARG A 313 30.20 -4.31 7.42
C ARG A 313 30.10 -5.67 6.73
N TYR A 314 30.02 -5.73 5.41
CA TYR A 314 30.04 -7.01 4.70
C TYR A 314 31.40 -7.72 4.82
N ILE A 315 32.52 -6.99 4.84
CA ILE A 315 33.83 -7.56 5.19
C ILE A 315 33.81 -8.12 6.61
N HIS A 316 33.25 -7.36 7.57
CA HIS A 316 33.10 -7.81 8.95
C HIS A 316 32.22 -9.07 9.07
N LEU A 317 31.05 -9.09 8.42
CA LEU A 317 30.15 -10.25 8.39
C LEU A 317 30.81 -11.46 7.71
N HIS A 318 31.56 -11.25 6.63
CA HIS A 318 32.31 -12.32 5.99
C HIS A 318 33.28 -12.98 6.99
N ARG A 319 34.10 -12.17 7.70
CA ARG A 319 35.01 -12.67 8.73
C ARG A 319 34.29 -13.39 9.86
N MET A 320 33.18 -12.84 10.38
CA MET A 320 32.35 -13.51 11.39
C MET A 320 31.79 -14.85 10.90
N ARG A 321 31.51 -14.96 9.60
CA ARG A 321 30.95 -16.16 8.97
C ARG A 321 32.00 -17.24 8.70
N THR A 322 33.21 -16.86 8.32
CA THR A 322 34.25 -17.80 7.83
C THR A 322 35.38 -18.06 8.84
N GLU A 323 35.56 -17.21 9.86
CA GLU A 323 36.62 -17.32 10.86
C GLU A 323 36.03 -17.58 12.26
N PRO A 324 35.97 -18.84 12.75
CA PRO A 324 35.30 -19.16 14.03
C PRO A 324 35.86 -18.41 15.24
N GLU A 325 37.19 -18.25 15.30
CA GLU A 325 37.85 -17.54 16.40
C GLU A 325 37.62 -16.03 16.33
N TYR A 326 37.46 -15.47 15.12
CA TYR A 326 37.05 -14.09 14.97
C TYR A 326 35.61 -13.89 15.45
N ASN A 327 34.69 -14.78 15.06
CA ASN A 327 33.27 -14.72 15.44
C ASN A 327 33.09 -14.76 16.96
N LYS A 328 33.74 -15.71 17.65
CA LYS A 328 33.67 -15.86 19.12
C LYS A 328 34.15 -14.62 19.89
N ARG A 329 35.09 -13.87 19.32
CA ARG A 329 35.63 -12.63 19.91
C ARG A 329 34.72 -11.43 19.67
N GLN A 330 33.80 -11.53 18.71
CA GLN A 330 32.85 -10.45 18.51
C GLN A 330 31.91 -10.42 19.70
N PRO A 331 31.55 -9.22 20.17
CA PRO A 331 30.76 -9.18 21.39
C PRO A 331 29.32 -9.70 21.15
N LEU A 332 28.90 -9.97 19.91
CA LEU A 332 27.62 -10.57 19.50
C LEU A 332 27.96 -11.49 18.32
N PRO A 333 28.40 -12.72 18.60
CA PRO A 333 28.74 -13.67 17.55
C PRO A 333 27.51 -14.01 16.68
N LEU A 334 27.74 -14.27 15.40
CA LEU A 334 26.70 -14.80 14.52
C LEU A 334 26.36 -16.23 14.93
N ASP A 335 25.06 -16.51 15.08
CA ASP A 335 24.55 -17.88 15.16
C ASP A 335 24.44 -18.45 13.73
N LEU A 336 25.52 -19.09 13.28
CA LEU A 336 25.60 -19.64 11.92
C LEU A 336 24.57 -20.75 11.67
N THR A 337 24.02 -21.38 12.72
CA THR A 337 23.06 -22.48 12.57
C THR A 337 21.70 -22.01 12.06
N LYS A 338 21.35 -20.75 12.34
CA LYS A 338 20.11 -20.09 11.94
C LYS A 338 20.18 -19.43 10.56
N LEU A 339 21.37 -19.31 9.98
CA LEU A 339 21.52 -18.67 8.68
C LEU A 339 20.98 -19.57 7.54
N PRO A 340 20.43 -18.97 6.46
CA PRO A 340 20.09 -19.69 5.24
C PRO A 340 21.28 -20.51 4.72
N GLU A 341 21.02 -21.65 4.08
CA GLU A 341 22.05 -22.61 3.67
C GLU A 341 23.17 -21.97 2.83
N VAL A 342 22.79 -21.15 1.85
CA VAL A 342 23.73 -20.44 0.97
C VAL A 342 24.66 -19.46 1.74
N LEU A 343 24.26 -18.98 2.92
CA LEU A 343 25.16 -18.19 3.79
C LEU A 343 25.91 -19.06 4.79
N ARG A 344 25.26 -20.07 5.37
CA ARG A 344 25.87 -20.94 6.37
C ARG A 344 27.03 -21.74 5.80
N ASN A 345 26.89 -22.21 4.55
CA ASN A 345 27.84 -23.08 3.87
C ASN A 345 28.35 -22.42 2.58
N PRO A 346 29.12 -21.31 2.67
CA PRO A 346 29.68 -20.69 1.48
C PRO A 346 30.69 -21.64 0.82
N THR A 347 30.73 -21.66 -0.51
CA THR A 347 31.68 -22.48 -1.25
C THR A 347 33.12 -21.97 -1.07
N GLN A 348 34.12 -22.82 -1.30
CA GLN A 348 35.52 -22.39 -1.25
C GLN A 348 35.84 -21.32 -2.31
N GLU A 349 35.18 -21.37 -3.46
CA GLU A 349 35.32 -20.36 -4.52
C GLU A 349 34.76 -19.00 -4.09
N GLU A 350 33.60 -18.96 -3.42
CA GLU A 350 33.04 -17.72 -2.85
C GLU A 350 33.98 -17.12 -1.81
N ILE A 351 34.52 -17.96 -0.92
CA ILE A 351 35.46 -17.52 0.12
C ILE A 351 36.73 -16.94 -0.50
N HIS A 352 37.31 -17.64 -1.49
CA HIS A 352 38.52 -17.17 -2.16
C HIS A 352 38.29 -15.84 -2.89
N GLU A 353 37.19 -15.72 -3.64
CA GLU A 353 36.86 -14.51 -4.37
C GLU A 353 36.55 -13.33 -3.43
N MET A 354 35.83 -13.57 -2.33
CA MET A 354 35.57 -12.55 -1.34
C MET A 354 36.87 -12.06 -0.68
N ASN A 355 37.76 -12.97 -0.28
CA ASN A 355 39.07 -12.62 0.30
C ASN A 355 39.94 -11.82 -0.68
N ARG A 356 39.99 -12.23 -1.95
CA ARG A 356 40.69 -11.49 -3.02
C ARG A 356 40.16 -10.05 -3.15
N LEU A 357 38.86 -9.87 -3.06
CA LEU A 357 38.25 -8.52 -3.10
C LEU A 357 38.53 -7.73 -1.81
N ILE A 358 38.52 -8.38 -0.64
CA ILE A 358 38.86 -7.74 0.64
C ILE A 358 40.27 -7.16 0.61
N GLU A 359 41.24 -7.90 0.07
CA GLU A 359 42.65 -7.48 -0.04
C GLU A 359 42.85 -6.18 -0.82
N ILE A 360 41.94 -5.84 -1.74
CA ILE A 360 42.01 -4.60 -2.54
C ILE A 360 41.04 -3.52 -2.06
N VAL A 361 39.87 -3.91 -1.53
CA VAL A 361 38.81 -2.97 -1.11
C VAL A 361 39.07 -2.42 0.29
N GLU A 362 39.52 -3.24 1.24
CA GLU A 362 39.74 -2.78 2.62
C GLU A 362 40.83 -1.69 2.71
N PRO A 363 41.96 -1.77 1.97
CA PRO A 363 42.91 -0.65 1.91
C PRO A 363 42.28 0.63 1.36
N PHE A 364 41.48 0.56 0.30
CA PHE A 364 40.76 1.73 -0.23
C PHE A 364 39.81 2.33 0.83
N LEU A 365 39.10 1.49 1.59
CA LEU A 365 38.23 1.92 2.68
C LEU A 365 39.00 2.63 3.81
N LEU A 366 40.18 2.12 4.18
CA LEU A 366 40.98 2.66 5.28
C LEU A 366 41.80 3.90 4.89
N GLU A 367 42.21 4.01 3.63
CA GLU A 367 43.07 5.11 3.16
C GLU A 367 42.25 6.25 2.54
N ASP A 368 41.37 5.92 1.58
CA ASP A 368 40.72 6.92 0.73
C ASP A 368 39.31 7.28 1.21
N ALA A 369 38.62 6.34 1.88
CA ALA A 369 37.21 6.49 2.25
C ALA A 369 36.94 6.47 3.77
N ALA A 370 37.97 6.44 4.62
CA ALA A 370 37.79 6.22 6.06
C ALA A 370 36.94 7.29 6.75
N HIS A 371 37.03 8.53 6.26
CA HIS A 371 36.23 9.66 6.72
C HIS A 371 34.72 9.48 6.53
N LEU A 372 34.30 8.61 5.59
CA LEU A 372 32.91 8.32 5.24
C LEU A 372 32.32 7.13 6.02
N ILE A 373 33.12 6.41 6.81
CA ILE A 373 32.68 5.17 7.45
C ILE A 373 32.11 5.47 8.83
N GLN A 374 30.92 4.93 9.12
CA GLN A 374 30.42 4.85 10.49
C GLN A 374 31.05 3.63 11.17
N THR A 375 31.95 3.90 12.13
CA THR A 375 32.85 2.88 12.71
C THR A 375 32.26 2.11 13.88
N GLY A 376 31.06 2.49 14.35
CA GLY A 376 30.37 1.78 15.42
C GLY A 376 30.10 0.32 15.03
N GLY A 377 30.38 -0.61 15.95
CA GLY A 377 30.23 -2.05 15.71
C GLY A 377 31.26 -2.67 14.75
N LEU A 378 32.13 -1.89 14.12
CA LEU A 378 33.22 -2.37 13.28
C LEU A 378 34.52 -2.60 14.07
N PRO A 379 35.49 -3.33 13.51
CA PRO A 379 36.81 -3.49 14.12
C PRO A 379 37.53 -2.15 14.32
N LYS A 380 38.35 -2.07 15.38
CA LYS A 380 39.09 -0.84 15.78
C LYS A 380 39.96 -0.21 14.69
N ILE A 381 40.37 -0.98 13.68
CA ILE A 381 41.16 -0.47 12.56
C ILE A 381 40.44 0.64 11.79
N TYR A 382 39.11 0.53 11.65
CA TYR A 382 38.29 1.53 10.94
C TYR A 382 38.17 2.82 11.74
N GLU A 383 38.01 2.71 13.07
CA GLU A 383 38.01 3.87 13.98
C GLU A 383 39.37 4.59 13.97
N LYS A 384 40.47 3.83 14.03
CA LYS A 384 41.82 4.37 13.94
C LYS A 384 42.02 5.10 12.61
N ALA A 385 41.71 4.45 11.49
CA ALA A 385 41.85 5.04 10.16
C ALA A 385 41.02 6.32 10.00
N LYS A 386 39.77 6.34 10.48
CA LYS A 386 38.92 7.53 10.46
C LYS A 386 39.53 8.69 11.26
N ASN A 387 40.06 8.41 12.45
CA ASN A 387 40.67 9.42 13.32
C ASN A 387 42.01 9.96 12.78
N GLU A 388 42.76 9.12 12.07
CA GLU A 388 44.05 9.49 11.44
C GLU A 388 43.87 10.11 10.04
N HIS A 389 42.66 10.06 9.48
CA HIS A 389 42.38 10.56 8.14
C HIS A 389 42.57 12.10 8.04
N PRO A 390 43.19 12.61 6.95
CA PRO A 390 43.52 14.03 6.79
C PRO A 390 42.30 14.96 6.69
N PHE A 391 41.13 14.40 6.35
CA PHE A 391 39.86 15.12 6.28
C PHE A 391 38.88 14.57 7.32
N GLN A 392 38.26 15.44 8.11
CA GLN A 392 37.32 15.07 9.17
C GLN A 392 35.93 15.59 8.83
N ILE A 393 34.94 14.68 8.73
CA ILE A 393 33.53 15.06 8.53
C ILE A 393 32.87 15.34 9.88
N ARG A 394 32.16 16.47 9.98
CA ARG A 394 31.29 16.78 11.12
C ARG A 394 29.82 16.50 10.77
N TYR A 395 29.19 15.69 11.61
CA TYR A 395 27.82 15.20 11.44
C TYR A 395 26.84 15.87 12.41
N ARG A 396 25.61 16.15 11.95
CA ARG A 396 24.41 16.59 12.68
C ARG A 396 23.31 15.56 12.40
N GLY A 397 23.26 14.49 13.17
CA GLY A 397 22.49 13.31 12.74
C GLY A 397 23.11 12.72 11.48
N ASN A 398 22.30 12.41 10.45
CA ASN A 398 22.80 11.99 9.12
C ASN A 398 23.26 13.16 8.22
N ASP A 399 23.07 14.41 8.67
CA ASP A 399 23.40 15.59 7.87
C ASP A 399 24.81 16.12 8.17
N ILE A 400 25.63 16.32 7.15
CA ILE A 400 26.94 16.96 7.32
C ILE A 400 26.71 18.48 7.57
N ILE A 401 27.07 18.96 8.77
CA ILE A 401 26.64 20.29 9.28
C ILE A 401 27.43 21.46 8.70
N GLU A 402 28.68 21.23 8.33
CA GLU A 402 29.48 22.33 7.83
C GLU A 402 29.04 22.65 6.40
N THR A 403 28.85 23.94 6.13
CA THR A 403 28.65 24.63 4.84
C THR A 403 29.77 24.39 3.82
N ASN A 404 30.55 23.33 4.03
CA ASN A 404 31.66 22.83 3.25
C ASN A 404 31.31 21.46 2.63
N GLY A 405 30.04 21.14 2.37
CA GLY A 405 29.69 20.05 1.45
C GLY A 405 30.48 20.15 0.15
N ASN A 406 30.59 21.38 -0.37
CA ASN A 406 31.49 21.72 -1.48
C ASN A 406 32.96 21.38 -1.22
N LYS A 407 33.48 21.46 0.02
CA LYS A 407 34.88 21.10 0.32
C LYS A 407 35.09 19.60 0.42
N LEU A 408 34.15 18.83 0.98
CA LEU A 408 34.26 17.36 0.97
C LEU A 408 34.23 16.85 -0.47
N VAL A 409 33.23 17.28 -1.24
CA VAL A 409 33.09 16.92 -2.66
C VAL A 409 34.35 17.30 -3.44
N LYS A 410 34.89 18.51 -3.22
CA LYS A 410 36.16 18.93 -3.84
C LYS A 410 37.34 18.10 -3.37
N TRP A 411 37.44 17.80 -2.08
CA TRP A 411 38.52 16.97 -1.53
C TRP A 411 38.49 15.58 -2.17
N GLN A 412 37.33 14.94 -2.23
CA GLN A 412 37.15 13.63 -2.84
C GLN A 412 37.55 13.64 -4.33
N ARG A 413 37.06 14.62 -5.10
CA ARG A 413 37.42 14.80 -6.52
C ARG A 413 38.92 15.03 -6.76
N THR A 414 39.63 15.60 -5.79
CA THR A 414 41.05 15.92 -5.91
C THR A 414 41.96 14.79 -5.41
N ASN A 415 41.55 14.08 -4.36
CA ASN A 415 42.45 13.17 -3.62
C ASN A 415 42.14 11.69 -3.85
N ILE A 416 40.91 11.32 -4.23
CA ILE A 416 40.57 9.93 -4.52
C ILE A 416 40.97 9.62 -5.97
N SER A 417 41.92 8.70 -6.13
CA SER A 417 42.44 8.32 -7.44
C SER A 417 41.39 7.63 -8.30
N ALA A 418 41.10 8.21 -9.48
CA ALA A 418 40.27 7.58 -10.52
C ALA A 418 40.82 6.21 -10.95
N GLN A 419 42.13 6.09 -11.20
CA GLN A 419 42.75 4.83 -11.64
C GLN A 419 42.56 3.70 -10.62
N LYS A 420 42.95 3.92 -9.36
CA LYS A 420 42.72 2.97 -8.25
C LYS A 420 41.24 2.53 -8.17
N ALA A 421 40.30 3.45 -8.34
CA ALA A 421 38.87 3.14 -8.34
C ALA A 421 38.44 2.28 -9.54
N LEU A 422 38.91 2.60 -10.75
CA LEU A 422 38.65 1.82 -11.97
C LEU A 422 39.26 0.42 -11.87
N ASP A 423 40.49 0.29 -11.36
CA ASP A 423 41.15 -1.01 -11.16
C ASP A 423 40.35 -1.92 -10.21
N ILE A 424 39.79 -1.35 -9.13
CA ILE A 424 38.91 -2.09 -8.21
C ILE A 424 37.59 -2.44 -8.92
N TYR A 425 37.00 -1.49 -9.66
CA TYR A 425 35.78 -1.73 -10.43
C TYR A 425 35.94 -2.93 -11.36
N GLU A 426 36.99 -2.96 -12.18
CA GLU A 426 37.29 -4.07 -13.09
C GLU A 426 37.50 -5.41 -12.38
N LYS A 427 38.10 -5.39 -11.19
CA LYS A 427 38.30 -6.60 -10.40
C LYS A 427 37.02 -7.15 -9.78
N THR A 428 36.05 -6.30 -9.42
CA THR A 428 34.71 -6.74 -8.94
C THR A 428 33.90 -7.42 -10.05
N ALA A 429 34.28 -7.07 -11.28
CA ALA A 429 33.64 -7.36 -12.53
C ALA A 429 34.00 -8.76 -13.08
N LEU A 430 35.11 -9.34 -12.62
CA LEU A 430 35.49 -10.69 -12.99
C LEU A 430 34.53 -11.69 -12.33
N HIS A 431 33.72 -12.38 -13.14
CA HIS A 431 32.88 -13.48 -12.66
C HIS A 431 33.58 -14.80 -13.00
N LYS A 432 34.19 -15.43 -11.99
CA LYS A 432 34.61 -16.84 -12.08
C LYS A 432 33.74 -17.77 -11.24
N PHE A 433 32.70 -17.21 -10.61
CA PHE A 433 31.87 -17.89 -9.63
C PHE A 433 30.50 -18.21 -10.23
N ASP A 434 30.15 -19.48 -10.36
CA ASP A 434 28.83 -19.94 -10.79
C ASP A 434 28.18 -20.68 -9.60
N HIS A 435 27.43 -19.93 -8.81
CA HIS A 435 26.75 -20.50 -7.65
C HIS A 435 25.36 -20.99 -8.06
N THR A 436 25.16 -22.28 -7.87
CA THR A 436 23.86 -22.95 -7.75
C THR A 436 22.99 -23.02 -9.01
N LYS A 437 22.14 -24.04 -9.05
CA LYS A 437 21.12 -24.21 -10.09
C LYS A 437 20.11 -23.08 -9.95
N ALA A 438 19.80 -22.40 -11.06
CA ALA A 438 18.70 -21.45 -11.12
C ALA A 438 17.42 -22.05 -10.51
N LYS A 439 16.63 -21.22 -9.82
CA LYS A 439 15.29 -21.61 -9.38
C LYS A 439 14.51 -22.10 -10.61
N PRO A 440 13.91 -23.29 -10.55
CA PRO A 440 13.12 -23.77 -11.66
C PRO A 440 11.91 -22.85 -11.84
N LEU A 441 11.56 -22.59 -13.09
CA LEU A 441 10.25 -22.01 -13.38
C LEU A 441 9.17 -22.94 -12.85
N ARG A 442 8.28 -22.40 -12.03
CA ARG A 442 7.13 -23.14 -11.51
C ARG A 442 5.91 -22.76 -12.34
N GLN A 443 5.14 -23.77 -12.76
CA GLN A 443 3.80 -23.49 -13.28
C GLN A 443 2.93 -23.03 -12.11
N PRO A 444 2.11 -21.99 -12.29
CA PRO A 444 1.14 -21.61 -11.27
C PRO A 444 0.20 -22.77 -10.95
N LEU A 445 -0.12 -22.95 -9.67
CA LEU A 445 -1.06 -23.98 -9.21
C LEU A 445 -2.45 -23.81 -9.84
N HIS A 446 -2.89 -22.55 -10.03
CA HIS A 446 -4.22 -22.21 -10.52
C HIS A 446 -4.18 -21.44 -11.85
N GLY A 447 -3.80 -22.12 -12.94
CA GLY A 447 -3.85 -21.58 -14.30
C GLY A 447 -2.97 -20.33 -14.53
N LYS A 448 -2.78 -19.93 -15.79
CA LYS A 448 -2.08 -18.68 -16.11
C LYS A 448 -3.06 -17.52 -16.00
N TYR A 449 -3.19 -16.91 -14.82
CA TYR A 449 -4.01 -15.71 -14.67
C TYR A 449 -3.24 -14.49 -15.17
N THR A 450 -3.73 -13.85 -16.22
CA THR A 450 -3.19 -12.59 -16.77
C THR A 450 -4.34 -11.86 -17.46
N PRO A 451 -4.54 -10.55 -17.22
CA PRO A 451 -3.71 -9.63 -16.44
C PRO A 451 -3.94 -9.68 -14.93
N GLN A 452 -2.96 -9.17 -14.16
CA GLN A 452 -3.10 -8.95 -12.72
C GLN A 452 -4.28 -8.00 -12.43
N ARG A 453 -5.13 -8.34 -11.45
CA ARG A 453 -6.36 -7.58 -11.14
C ARG A 453 -6.07 -6.16 -10.65
N ARG A 454 -4.91 -5.96 -10.02
CA ARG A 454 -4.35 -4.66 -9.64
C ARG A 454 -3.63 -4.04 -10.83
N LYS A 455 -4.32 -3.22 -11.63
CA LYS A 455 -3.64 -2.37 -12.63
C LYS A 455 -3.12 -1.11 -11.95
N HIS A 456 -1.82 -1.12 -11.65
CA HIS A 456 -1.07 0.08 -11.30
C HIS A 456 -0.99 0.98 -12.52
N SER A 457 -1.60 2.16 -12.44
CA SER A 457 -1.52 3.12 -13.53
C SER A 457 -0.81 4.37 -13.06
N TYR A 458 0.20 4.79 -13.81
CA TYR A 458 0.80 6.13 -13.67
C TYR A 458 -0.01 7.19 -14.44
N ASN A 459 -1.09 6.79 -15.11
CA ASN A 459 -2.06 7.69 -15.71
C ASN A 459 -3.05 8.15 -14.61
N PRO A 460 -3.13 9.46 -14.32
CA PRO A 460 -4.12 9.98 -13.38
C PRO A 460 -5.56 9.62 -13.75
N GLU A 461 -5.86 9.41 -15.04
CA GLU A 461 -7.17 9.01 -15.57
C GLU A 461 -7.59 7.58 -15.27
N GLU A 462 -6.67 6.75 -14.78
CA GLU A 462 -6.96 5.36 -14.40
C GLU A 462 -6.70 5.13 -12.89
N GLY A 463 -6.35 6.19 -12.16
CA GLY A 463 -6.05 6.14 -10.73
C GLY A 463 -7.29 5.94 -9.84
N PRO A 464 -7.09 5.64 -8.54
CA PRO A 464 -8.17 5.53 -7.58
C PRO A 464 -9.05 6.78 -7.52
N PHE A 465 -10.35 6.59 -7.31
CA PHE A 465 -11.37 7.63 -7.21
C PHE A 465 -11.49 8.54 -8.45
N THR A 466 -11.02 8.06 -9.60
CA THR A 466 -11.36 8.71 -10.87
C THR A 466 -12.87 8.67 -11.06
N PRO A 467 -13.52 9.78 -11.44
CA PRO A 467 -14.94 9.76 -11.73
C PRO A 467 -15.29 8.62 -12.69
N PRO A 468 -16.35 7.85 -12.41
CA PRO A 468 -16.82 6.82 -13.32
C PRO A 468 -17.09 7.40 -14.72
N PRO A 469 -16.93 6.60 -15.79
CA PRO A 469 -17.31 6.99 -17.15
C PRO A 469 -18.75 7.54 -17.19
N GLN A 470 -19.02 8.53 -18.05
CA GLN A 470 -20.35 9.16 -18.14
C GLN A 470 -21.48 8.18 -18.46
N ASP A 471 -21.15 7.05 -19.10
CA ASP A 471 -22.05 5.97 -19.48
C ASP A 471 -22.27 4.91 -18.38
N GLU A 472 -21.58 4.99 -17.23
CA GLU A 472 -21.86 4.08 -16.11
C GLU A 472 -23.25 4.37 -15.51
N ILE A 473 -24.14 3.38 -15.55
CA ILE A 473 -25.48 3.47 -14.96
C ILE A 473 -25.42 3.59 -13.43
N TRP A 474 -26.34 4.39 -12.87
CA TRP A 474 -26.53 4.54 -11.42
C TRP A 474 -25.21 4.76 -10.67
N GLN A 475 -24.52 5.83 -11.01
CA GLN A 475 -23.27 6.19 -10.35
C GLN A 475 -23.52 6.41 -8.86
N ASP A 476 -22.77 5.72 -8.01
CA ASP A 476 -22.76 5.92 -6.57
C ASP A 476 -21.34 6.27 -6.15
N ASN A 477 -21.11 7.56 -5.86
CA ASN A 477 -19.77 8.11 -5.64
C ASN A 477 -19.65 8.82 -4.28
N PRO A 478 -19.70 8.07 -3.15
CA PRO A 478 -19.59 8.63 -1.81
C PRO A 478 -18.28 9.43 -1.60
N PHE A 479 -17.26 9.18 -2.41
CA PHE A 479 -16.02 9.96 -2.38
C PHE A 479 -16.25 11.45 -2.59
N GLN A 480 -17.19 11.85 -3.45
CA GLN A 480 -17.41 13.27 -3.77
C GLN A 480 -18.02 14.05 -2.61
N GLU A 481 -18.75 13.36 -1.73
CA GLU A 481 -19.38 13.92 -0.52
C GLU A 481 -18.37 14.21 0.60
N LEU A 482 -17.15 13.66 0.51
CA LEU A 482 -16.13 13.78 1.55
C LEU A 482 -15.50 15.18 1.61
N SER A 483 -15.08 15.57 2.82
CA SER A 483 -14.25 16.76 3.02
C SER A 483 -12.87 16.61 2.35
N GLY A 484 -12.17 17.72 2.08
CA GLY A 484 -10.84 17.67 1.45
C GLY A 484 -9.82 16.81 2.22
N MET A 485 -9.84 16.86 3.55
CA MET A 485 -8.99 16.03 4.41
C MET A 485 -9.32 14.54 4.29
N GLU A 486 -10.61 14.20 4.33
CA GLU A 486 -11.08 12.82 4.18
C GLU A 486 -10.72 12.25 2.80
N LYS A 487 -10.91 13.04 1.73
CA LYS A 487 -10.51 12.67 0.36
C LYS A 487 -9.01 12.36 0.28
N THR A 488 -8.19 13.22 0.87
CA THR A 488 -6.73 13.08 0.91
C THR A 488 -6.29 11.80 1.62
N LEU A 489 -6.80 11.58 2.85
CA LEU A 489 -6.44 10.40 3.64
C LEU A 489 -6.93 9.12 2.97
N LEU A 490 -8.12 9.13 2.37
CA LEU A 490 -8.66 7.98 1.67
C LEU A 490 -7.81 7.58 0.45
N LYS A 491 -7.47 8.58 -0.37
CA LYS A 491 -6.54 8.44 -1.50
C LYS A 491 -5.21 7.83 -1.05
N PHE A 492 -4.63 8.33 0.03
CA PHE A 492 -3.37 7.83 0.57
C PHE A 492 -3.48 6.37 1.05
N VAL A 493 -4.55 6.03 1.77
CA VAL A 493 -4.85 4.65 2.19
C VAL A 493 -4.98 3.73 0.98
N MET A 494 -5.71 4.13 -0.05
CA MET A 494 -5.81 3.34 -1.29
C MET A 494 -4.43 3.15 -1.95
N GLY A 495 -3.60 4.18 -2.01
CA GLY A 495 -2.24 4.03 -2.54
C GLY A 495 -1.39 3.04 -1.76
N ALA A 496 -1.54 2.98 -0.44
CA ALA A 496 -0.90 1.97 0.41
C ALA A 496 -1.43 0.55 0.15
N LEU A 497 -2.76 0.39 0.07
CA LEU A 497 -3.41 -0.90 -0.20
C LEU A 497 -3.15 -1.41 -1.63
N GLU A 498 -2.79 -0.55 -2.56
CA GLU A 498 -2.33 -0.91 -3.92
C GLU A 498 -0.82 -1.09 -3.99
N THR A 499 -0.13 -1.32 -2.88
CA THR A 499 1.30 -1.64 -2.94
C THR A 499 1.48 -3.11 -3.33
N GLY A 500 1.77 -3.39 -4.60
CA GLY A 500 2.25 -4.71 -5.05
C GLY A 500 1.32 -5.53 -5.94
N MET A 501 1.66 -6.80 -6.15
CA MET A 501 0.99 -7.73 -7.06
C MET A 501 0.58 -9.01 -6.31
N THR A 502 -0.64 -9.49 -6.59
CA THR A 502 -1.17 -10.72 -5.98
C THR A 502 -0.44 -11.97 -6.49
N PRO A 503 -0.27 -13.03 -5.68
CA PRO A 503 0.35 -14.29 -6.12
C PRO A 503 -0.32 -14.85 -7.39
N LEU A 504 0.47 -15.51 -8.24
CA LEU A 504 -0.07 -16.26 -9.39
C LEU A 504 -0.72 -17.57 -8.95
N ASP A 505 -0.18 -18.20 -7.90
CA ASP A 505 -0.77 -19.40 -7.31
C ASP A 505 -2.14 -19.08 -6.69
N MET A 506 -2.40 -17.84 -6.26
CA MET A 506 -3.66 -17.49 -5.62
C MET A 506 -4.06 -16.03 -5.87
N PRO A 507 -4.61 -15.72 -7.06
CA PRO A 507 -4.95 -14.35 -7.46
C PRO A 507 -6.28 -13.87 -6.86
N GLU A 508 -6.93 -14.68 -6.03
CA GLU A 508 -8.19 -14.35 -5.38
C GLU A 508 -8.03 -13.23 -4.35
N PHE A 509 -8.99 -12.31 -4.41
CA PHE A 509 -9.15 -11.22 -3.47
C PHE A 509 -10.55 -11.25 -2.88
N HIS A 510 -10.63 -11.46 -1.57
CA HIS A 510 -11.89 -11.58 -0.83
C HIS A 510 -12.21 -10.30 -0.08
N GLY A 511 -13.34 -9.66 -0.42
CA GLY A 511 -13.96 -8.63 0.40
C GLY A 511 -14.87 -9.26 1.46
N VAL A 512 -14.87 -8.76 2.69
CA VAL A 512 -15.79 -9.22 3.75
C VAL A 512 -16.51 -8.03 4.38
N ARG A 513 -17.82 -7.93 4.14
CA ARG A 513 -18.64 -6.81 4.57
C ARG A 513 -19.55 -7.19 5.73
N TYR A 514 -19.28 -6.57 6.87
CA TYR A 514 -20.12 -6.61 8.06
C TYR A 514 -20.48 -5.18 8.48
N ASP A 515 -21.74 -4.96 8.85
CA ASP A 515 -22.16 -3.76 9.58
C ASP A 515 -22.28 -4.13 11.05
N LEU A 516 -21.32 -3.63 11.84
CA LEU A 516 -21.20 -3.95 13.26
C LEU A 516 -22.42 -3.51 14.09
N LYS A 517 -23.30 -2.65 13.56
CA LYS A 517 -24.52 -2.18 14.26
C LYS A 517 -25.80 -2.84 13.78
N ARG A 518 -25.74 -3.69 12.75
CA ARG A 518 -26.90 -4.30 12.07
C ARG A 518 -26.77 -5.82 12.00
N GLY A 519 -27.50 -6.48 11.10
CA GLY A 519 -27.43 -7.93 10.88
C GLY A 519 -28.19 -8.76 11.91
N GLU A 520 -27.90 -10.07 11.92
CA GLU A 520 -28.57 -11.05 12.78
C GLU A 520 -28.56 -10.69 14.29
N PRO A 521 -27.44 -10.28 14.91
CA PRO A 521 -27.45 -9.91 16.32
C PRO A 521 -28.38 -8.73 16.63
N ALA A 522 -28.43 -7.72 15.74
CA ALA A 522 -29.33 -6.60 15.88
C ALA A 522 -30.80 -7.03 15.81
N LEU A 523 -31.16 -7.90 14.85
CA LEU A 523 -32.52 -8.43 14.72
C LEU A 523 -32.93 -9.28 15.94
N LYS A 524 -32.03 -10.14 16.44
CA LYS A 524 -32.28 -10.94 17.66
C LYS A 524 -32.53 -10.05 18.87
N ALA A 525 -31.69 -9.03 19.07
CA ALA A 525 -31.83 -8.09 20.17
C ALA A 525 -33.10 -7.25 20.01
N ALA A 526 -33.41 -6.78 18.81
CA ALA A 526 -34.63 -6.04 18.52
C ALA A 526 -35.89 -6.86 18.82
N LYS A 527 -35.92 -8.13 18.40
CA LYS A 527 -37.00 -9.06 18.76
C LYS A 527 -37.15 -9.23 20.27
N LYS A 528 -36.04 -9.44 20.99
CA LYS A 528 -36.03 -9.60 22.46
C LYS A 528 -36.57 -8.36 23.18
N HIS A 529 -36.24 -7.17 22.67
CA HIS A 529 -36.62 -5.89 23.26
C HIS A 529 -37.88 -5.27 22.62
N LYS A 530 -38.58 -6.00 21.75
CA LYS A 530 -39.79 -5.56 21.03
C LYS A 530 -39.58 -4.25 20.25
N VAL A 531 -38.39 -4.08 19.70
CA VAL A 531 -38.03 -2.97 18.81
C VAL A 531 -38.17 -3.47 17.38
N GLN A 532 -38.89 -2.76 16.53
CA GLN A 532 -38.98 -3.06 15.10
C GLN A 532 -37.95 -2.22 14.33
N ASN A 533 -37.89 -0.91 14.56
CA ASN A 533 -36.86 -0.06 13.96
C ASN A 533 -35.51 -0.24 14.66
N LEU A 534 -34.59 -0.91 13.97
CA LEU A 534 -33.24 -1.20 14.46
C LEU A 534 -32.44 0.06 14.83
N GLU A 535 -32.82 1.25 14.37
CA GLU A 535 -32.17 2.52 14.76
C GLU A 535 -32.41 2.92 16.21
N LEU A 536 -33.53 2.48 16.78
CA LEU A 536 -33.88 2.76 18.17
C LEU A 536 -33.16 1.81 19.13
N LEU A 537 -32.61 0.72 18.61
CA LEU A 537 -31.99 -0.35 19.38
C LEU A 537 -30.80 0.13 20.24
N PRO A 538 -29.88 0.99 19.77
CA PRO A 538 -28.85 1.58 20.64
C PRO A 538 -29.42 2.37 21.82
N GLY A 539 -30.50 3.11 21.61
CA GLY A 539 -31.17 3.87 22.67
C GLY A 539 -31.82 2.96 23.71
N VAL A 540 -32.44 1.86 23.27
CA VAL A 540 -33.10 0.87 24.15
C VAL A 540 -32.09 0.05 24.96
N LEU A 541 -30.97 -0.35 24.34
CA LEU A 541 -29.96 -1.18 24.99
C LEU A 541 -28.90 -0.37 25.77
N GLY A 542 -28.73 0.91 25.45
CA GLY A 542 -27.71 1.76 26.06
C GLY A 542 -26.31 1.14 25.95
N LYS A 543 -25.63 0.99 27.08
CA LYS A 543 -24.26 0.44 27.15
C LYS A 543 -24.16 -1.02 26.67
N GLU A 544 -25.25 -1.79 26.79
CA GLU A 544 -25.27 -3.20 26.38
C GLU A 544 -25.34 -3.39 24.86
N PHE A 545 -25.69 -2.34 24.09
CA PHE A 545 -25.76 -2.42 22.63
C PHE A 545 -24.45 -2.91 22.02
N LYS A 546 -23.32 -2.36 22.48
CA LYS A 546 -22.00 -2.73 21.98
C LYS A 546 -21.74 -4.22 22.22
N LYS A 547 -22.01 -4.71 23.43
CA LYS A 547 -21.74 -6.10 23.79
C LYS A 547 -22.65 -7.09 23.05
N GLN A 548 -23.95 -6.78 22.93
CA GLN A 548 -24.95 -7.70 22.36
C GLN A 548 -25.01 -7.68 20.83
N VAL A 549 -24.54 -6.61 20.19
CA VAL A 549 -24.61 -6.44 18.72
C VAL A 549 -23.22 -6.22 18.14
N GLY A 550 -22.54 -5.16 18.60
CA GLY A 550 -21.22 -4.76 18.09
C GLY A 550 -20.15 -5.85 18.19
N ASP A 551 -19.94 -6.36 19.40
CA ASP A 551 -18.88 -7.31 19.71
C ASP A 551 -19.21 -8.72 19.16
N GLU A 552 -20.49 -9.10 19.12
CA GLU A 552 -20.95 -10.36 18.49
C GLU A 552 -20.72 -10.34 16.97
N ASN A 553 -21.15 -9.28 16.26
CA ASN A 553 -20.87 -9.12 14.83
C ASN A 553 -19.36 -9.09 14.55
N TYR A 554 -18.60 -8.40 15.40
CA TYR A 554 -17.16 -8.30 15.24
C TYR A 554 -16.47 -9.66 15.43
N LYS A 555 -16.95 -10.48 16.36
CA LYS A 555 -16.47 -11.86 16.55
C LYS A 555 -16.69 -12.70 15.29
N THR A 556 -17.91 -12.72 14.75
CA THR A 556 -18.23 -13.47 13.52
C THR A 556 -17.45 -12.96 12.31
N LEU A 557 -17.24 -11.64 12.21
CA LEU A 557 -16.38 -11.04 11.20
C LEU A 557 -14.95 -11.59 11.28
N LEU A 558 -14.34 -11.61 12.47
CA LEU A 558 -12.99 -12.15 12.65
C LEU A 558 -12.90 -13.64 12.33
N GLU A 559 -13.90 -14.44 12.75
CA GLU A 559 -13.98 -15.86 12.40
C GLU A 559 -14.06 -16.07 10.88
N THR A 560 -14.84 -15.23 10.18
CA THR A 560 -14.98 -15.28 8.72
C THR A 560 -13.70 -14.88 8.01
N ILE A 561 -13.02 -13.82 8.48
CA ILE A 561 -11.71 -13.40 7.95
C ILE A 561 -10.70 -14.53 8.09
N GLU A 562 -10.55 -15.11 9.28
CA GLU A 562 -9.57 -16.19 9.52
C GLU A 562 -9.83 -17.41 8.65
N ARG A 563 -11.11 -17.77 8.41
CA ARG A 563 -11.47 -18.85 7.47
C ARG A 563 -11.08 -18.53 6.03
N LEU A 564 -11.26 -17.27 5.60
CA LEU A 564 -11.02 -16.86 4.21
C LEU A 564 -9.54 -16.59 3.90
N LYS A 565 -8.72 -16.28 4.91
CA LYS A 565 -7.27 -16.01 4.74
C LYS A 565 -6.51 -17.16 4.10
N TYR A 566 -7.02 -18.38 4.18
CA TYR A 566 -6.36 -19.57 3.65
C TYR A 566 -7.34 -20.45 2.88
N THR A 567 -6.82 -21.15 1.88
CA THR A 567 -7.49 -22.28 1.22
C THR A 567 -6.60 -23.50 1.28
N GLU A 568 -7.20 -24.68 1.24
CA GLU A 568 -6.47 -25.94 1.18
C GLU A 568 -6.07 -26.22 -0.28
N GLY A 569 -4.78 -26.42 -0.52
CA GLY A 569 -4.23 -26.84 -1.82
C GLY A 569 -4.37 -28.34 -2.04
N GLU A 570 -4.02 -28.82 -3.24
CA GLU A 570 -4.19 -30.22 -3.66
C GLU A 570 -3.50 -31.24 -2.72
N ASN A 571 -2.42 -30.82 -2.05
CA ASN A 571 -1.64 -31.66 -1.13
C ASN A 571 -1.93 -31.38 0.35
N GLY A 572 -3.03 -30.70 0.68
CA GLY A 572 -3.38 -30.31 2.05
C GLY A 572 -2.55 -29.13 2.58
N GLU A 573 -1.80 -28.44 1.71
CA GLU A 573 -1.05 -27.24 2.10
C GLU A 573 -1.97 -26.03 2.25
N SER A 574 -1.66 -25.14 3.20
CA SER A 574 -2.41 -23.91 3.40
C SER A 574 -1.90 -22.83 2.45
N ILE A 575 -2.70 -22.48 1.45
CA ILE A 575 -2.39 -21.43 0.45
C ILE A 575 -3.06 -20.12 0.90
N PRO A 576 -2.29 -19.03 1.13
CA PRO A 576 -2.85 -17.77 1.59
C PRO A 576 -3.61 -17.05 0.48
N ARG A 577 -4.72 -16.40 0.85
CA ARG A 577 -5.58 -15.57 -0.03
C ARG A 577 -5.61 -14.14 0.48
N THR A 578 -5.68 -13.16 -0.42
CA THR A 578 -5.82 -11.77 0.03
C THR A 578 -7.23 -11.51 0.54
N VAL A 579 -7.36 -10.93 1.74
CA VAL A 579 -8.65 -10.63 2.37
C VAL A 579 -8.66 -9.17 2.83
N PHE A 580 -9.68 -8.41 2.44
CA PHE A 580 -9.96 -7.07 2.96
C PHE A 580 -11.37 -7.01 3.55
N SER A 581 -11.60 -6.23 4.61
CA SER A 581 -12.85 -6.34 5.37
C SER A 581 -13.16 -5.10 6.19
N THR A 582 -14.38 -5.04 6.75
CA THR A 582 -14.78 -4.04 7.75
C THR A 582 -13.78 -3.95 8.92
N HIS A 583 -13.13 -5.05 9.30
CA HIS A 583 -12.14 -5.05 10.39
C HIS A 583 -10.95 -4.17 10.02
N HIS A 584 -10.39 -4.37 8.83
CA HIS A 584 -9.25 -3.59 8.34
C HIS A 584 -9.63 -2.11 8.21
N VAL A 585 -10.81 -1.79 7.66
CA VAL A 585 -11.33 -0.41 7.58
C VAL A 585 -11.46 0.23 8.97
N LYS A 586 -11.93 -0.52 9.97
CA LYS A 586 -12.03 -0.08 11.36
C LYS A 586 -10.64 0.21 11.95
N GLU A 587 -9.65 -0.67 11.76
CA GLU A 587 -8.29 -0.46 12.28
C GLU A 587 -7.56 0.71 11.61
N ILE A 588 -7.75 0.89 10.30
CA ILE A 588 -7.27 2.06 9.57
C ILE A 588 -7.95 3.33 10.11
N SER A 589 -9.29 3.33 10.25
CA SER A 589 -10.05 4.45 10.80
C SER A 589 -9.64 4.80 12.24
N ASN A 590 -9.32 3.81 13.08
CA ASN A 590 -8.84 4.01 14.44
C ASN A 590 -7.44 4.65 14.43
N THR A 591 -6.56 4.18 13.55
CA THR A 591 -5.23 4.77 13.34
C THR A 591 -5.37 6.23 12.92
N ILE A 592 -6.27 6.52 11.98
CA ILE A 592 -6.57 7.89 11.56
C ILE A 592 -7.06 8.75 12.74
N ALA A 593 -7.98 8.26 13.56
CA ALA A 593 -8.45 8.99 14.73
C ALA A 593 -7.33 9.33 15.73
N GLN A 594 -6.31 8.47 15.85
CA GLN A 594 -5.16 8.71 16.73
C GLN A 594 -4.20 9.77 16.18
N ILE A 595 -4.07 9.87 14.85
CA ILE A 595 -3.13 10.79 14.18
C ILE A 595 -3.75 12.14 13.81
N LEU A 596 -5.08 12.23 13.69
CA LEU A 596 -5.80 13.46 13.35
C LEU A 596 -5.41 14.69 14.19
N PRO A 597 -5.18 14.58 15.51
CA PRO A 597 -4.70 15.70 16.33
C PRO A 597 -3.35 16.29 15.87
N ASP A 598 -2.52 15.49 15.20
CA ASP A 598 -1.19 15.89 14.73
C ASP A 598 -1.20 16.42 13.28
N LEU A 599 -2.34 16.34 12.58
CA LEU A 599 -2.49 16.81 11.21
C LEU A 599 -2.89 18.30 11.18
N PRO A 600 -2.19 19.15 10.39
CA PRO A 600 -2.54 20.56 10.28
C PRO A 600 -3.77 20.75 9.39
N GLY A 601 -4.86 21.27 9.96
CA GLY A 601 -6.05 21.69 9.22
C GLY A 601 -7.37 21.35 9.93
N PRO A 602 -8.50 21.92 9.48
CA PRO A 602 -9.81 21.49 9.91
C PRO A 602 -10.08 20.07 9.38
N GLY A 603 -10.23 19.10 10.28
CA GLY A 603 -10.56 17.71 9.96
C GLY A 603 -11.59 17.16 10.94
N PRO A 604 -12.36 16.13 10.55
CA PRO A 604 -13.33 15.53 11.44
C PRO A 604 -12.61 14.81 12.60
N LYS A 605 -13.24 14.73 13.78
CA LYS A 605 -12.67 14.01 14.95
C LYS A 605 -12.54 12.50 14.72
N ALA A 606 -13.31 11.96 13.77
CA ALA A 606 -13.28 10.58 13.34
C ALA A 606 -13.73 10.51 11.88
N MET A 607 -13.29 9.49 11.15
CA MET A 607 -13.74 9.26 9.77
C MET A 607 -15.25 8.95 9.75
N SER A 608 -15.95 9.54 8.77
CA SER A 608 -17.38 9.32 8.54
C SER A 608 -17.69 7.88 8.07
N SER A 609 -18.96 7.47 8.13
CA SER A 609 -19.42 6.23 7.48
C SER A 609 -19.23 6.30 5.97
N THR A 610 -19.49 7.46 5.36
CA THR A 610 -19.26 7.74 3.94
C THR A 610 -17.80 7.50 3.53
N TRP A 611 -16.83 7.87 4.39
CA TRP A 611 -15.41 7.58 4.14
C TRP A 611 -15.13 6.08 4.04
N ARG A 612 -15.74 5.29 4.94
CA ARG A 612 -15.58 3.83 4.97
C ARG A 612 -16.22 3.18 3.77
N LEU A 613 -17.42 3.63 3.41
CA LEU A 613 -18.13 3.16 2.23
C LEU A 613 -17.35 3.46 0.95
N ALA A 614 -16.80 4.66 0.81
CA ALA A 614 -15.95 5.02 -0.32
C ALA A 614 -14.71 4.13 -0.42
N LEU A 615 -14.07 3.79 0.70
CA LEU A 615 -12.94 2.85 0.74
C LEU A 615 -13.35 1.46 0.22
N GLU A 616 -14.42 0.90 0.77
CA GLU A 616 -14.88 -0.46 0.44
C GLU A 616 -15.36 -0.57 -1.02
N MET A 617 -16.08 0.44 -1.52
CA MET A 617 -16.55 0.47 -2.91
C MET A 617 -15.39 0.58 -3.90
N GLU A 618 -14.38 1.40 -3.60
CA GLU A 618 -13.20 1.53 -4.46
C GLU A 618 -12.33 0.26 -4.42
N MET A 619 -12.14 -0.34 -3.24
CA MET A 619 -11.47 -1.64 -3.11
C MET A 619 -12.21 -2.72 -3.90
N MET A 620 -13.55 -2.73 -3.89
CA MET A 620 -14.34 -3.66 -4.68
C MET A 620 -14.18 -3.43 -6.18
N ARG A 621 -14.26 -2.18 -6.64
CA ARG A 621 -14.07 -1.81 -8.04
C ARG A 621 -12.71 -2.25 -8.58
N ARG A 622 -11.67 -2.18 -7.75
CA ARG A 622 -10.29 -2.36 -8.20
C ARG A 622 -9.74 -3.76 -7.93
N ASN A 623 -10.12 -4.38 -6.82
CA ASN A 623 -9.42 -5.56 -6.30
C ASN A 623 -10.29 -6.81 -6.21
N TYR A 624 -11.54 -6.69 -5.74
CA TYR A 624 -12.30 -7.88 -5.29
C TYR A 624 -12.63 -8.86 -6.42
N THR A 625 -12.55 -10.12 -6.06
CA THR A 625 -12.94 -11.29 -6.88
C THR A 625 -14.15 -11.98 -6.26
N HIS A 626 -14.25 -11.88 -4.94
CA HIS A 626 -15.34 -12.39 -4.14
C HIS A 626 -15.71 -11.32 -3.12
N ILE A 627 -16.98 -11.20 -2.79
CA ILE A 627 -17.44 -10.39 -1.67
C ILE A 627 -18.39 -11.20 -0.80
N THR A 628 -18.05 -11.35 0.48
CA THR A 628 -18.85 -12.04 1.49
C THR A 628 -19.66 -11.04 2.30
N PHE A 629 -20.98 -11.23 2.34
CA PHE A 629 -21.89 -10.44 3.15
C PHE A 629 -22.30 -11.17 4.44
N GLN A 630 -22.40 -10.41 5.52
CA GLN A 630 -22.97 -10.91 6.78
C GLN A 630 -24.42 -11.38 6.60
N LYS A 631 -24.89 -12.28 7.47
CA LYS A 631 -26.31 -12.65 7.49
C LYS A 631 -27.22 -11.46 7.83
N ASN A 632 -28.32 -11.35 7.08
CA ASN A 632 -29.26 -10.22 7.10
C ASN A 632 -28.59 -8.87 6.79
N TRP A 633 -27.73 -8.85 5.77
CA TRP A 633 -27.00 -7.66 5.33
C TRP A 633 -27.95 -6.53 4.87
N GLU A 634 -29.14 -6.87 4.39
CA GLU A 634 -30.18 -5.94 3.93
C GLU A 634 -30.65 -4.98 5.02
N THR A 635 -30.41 -5.30 6.30
CA THR A 635 -30.70 -4.40 7.43
C THR A 635 -29.77 -3.17 7.52
N SER A 636 -28.81 -3.05 6.59
CA SER A 636 -27.81 -1.98 6.51
C SER A 636 -27.88 -1.28 5.14
N GLU A 637 -28.09 0.04 5.15
CA GLU A 637 -28.13 0.87 3.94
C GLU A 637 -26.81 0.86 3.16
N ASP A 638 -25.67 0.94 3.87
CA ASP A 638 -24.34 0.86 3.28
C ASP A 638 -24.12 -0.50 2.61
N SER A 639 -24.59 -1.58 3.24
CA SER A 639 -24.47 -2.93 2.69
C SER A 639 -25.35 -3.10 1.44
N ALA A 640 -26.51 -2.44 1.38
CA ALA A 640 -27.34 -2.42 0.17
C ALA A 640 -26.70 -1.66 -0.99
N ARG A 641 -26.03 -0.53 -0.72
CA ARG A 641 -25.25 0.20 -1.73
C ARG A 641 -24.08 -0.64 -2.27
N ILE A 642 -23.33 -1.30 -1.38
CA ILE A 642 -22.25 -2.23 -1.77
C ILE A 642 -22.81 -3.43 -2.55
N MET A 643 -23.94 -4.01 -2.14
CA MET A 643 -24.58 -5.12 -2.84
C MET A 643 -25.01 -4.74 -4.26
N LEU A 644 -25.59 -3.55 -4.43
CA LEU A 644 -25.95 -3.05 -5.75
C LEU A 644 -24.71 -2.86 -6.63
N GLN A 645 -23.64 -2.25 -6.11
CA GLN A 645 -22.40 -2.08 -6.85
C GLN A 645 -21.75 -3.44 -7.19
N ALA A 646 -21.78 -4.41 -6.28
CA ALA A 646 -21.33 -5.77 -6.54
C ALA A 646 -22.12 -6.43 -7.67
N THR A 647 -23.45 -6.26 -7.66
CA THR A 647 -24.33 -6.77 -8.72
C THR A 647 -24.07 -6.08 -10.05
N LYS A 648 -23.84 -4.76 -10.07
CA LYS A 648 -23.42 -4.04 -11.30
C LYS A 648 -22.10 -4.59 -11.86
N ILE A 649 -21.12 -4.88 -10.99
CA ILE A 649 -19.85 -5.47 -11.39
C ILE A 649 -20.08 -6.87 -11.96
N GLU A 650 -20.78 -7.76 -11.26
CA GLU A 650 -21.10 -9.11 -11.72
C GLU A 650 -21.80 -9.10 -13.11
N MET A 651 -22.63 -8.09 -13.38
CA MET A 651 -23.31 -7.87 -14.67
C MET A 651 -22.46 -7.14 -15.73
N GLY A 652 -21.20 -6.85 -15.46
CA GLY A 652 -20.27 -6.17 -16.37
C GLY A 652 -20.57 -4.69 -16.64
N GLN A 653 -21.31 -4.03 -15.75
CA GLN A 653 -21.75 -2.62 -15.89
C GLN A 653 -20.78 -1.61 -15.28
N VAL A 654 -19.69 -2.09 -14.70
CA VAL A 654 -18.67 -1.23 -14.09
C VAL A 654 -17.35 -1.50 -14.79
N LYS A 655 -16.82 -0.48 -15.44
CA LYS A 655 -15.47 -0.55 -15.99
C LYS A 655 -14.46 -0.60 -14.83
N ARG A 656 -13.65 -1.64 -14.83
CA ARG A 656 -12.61 -1.94 -13.84
C ARG A 656 -11.21 -1.78 -14.45
N PRO A 657 -10.23 -1.22 -13.73
CA PRO A 657 -8.89 -0.96 -14.28
C PRO A 657 -8.16 -2.20 -14.79
N GLY A 658 -8.41 -3.38 -14.20
CA GLY A 658 -7.80 -4.65 -14.60
C GLY A 658 -8.49 -5.35 -15.77
N ASP A 659 -9.43 -4.69 -16.46
CA ASP A 659 -10.24 -5.25 -17.57
C ASP A 659 -11.05 -6.53 -17.21
N ASN A 660 -11.18 -6.81 -15.91
CA ASN A 660 -11.90 -7.94 -15.32
C ASN A 660 -13.34 -7.54 -14.91
N HIS A 661 -14.06 -6.92 -15.84
CA HIS A 661 -15.29 -6.16 -15.57
C HIS A 661 -16.44 -6.98 -14.95
N SER A 662 -16.52 -8.30 -15.22
CA SER A 662 -17.56 -9.19 -14.69
C SER A 662 -17.08 -10.16 -13.59
N GLU A 663 -15.79 -10.14 -13.25
CA GLU A 663 -15.23 -11.13 -12.31
C GLU A 663 -15.44 -10.70 -10.85
N LEU A 664 -16.65 -10.93 -10.34
CA LEU A 664 -16.99 -10.78 -8.93
C LEU A 664 -18.10 -11.76 -8.53
N SER A 665 -17.81 -12.68 -7.61
CA SER A 665 -18.82 -13.55 -7.00
C SER A 665 -19.33 -12.98 -5.68
N VAL A 666 -20.65 -12.96 -5.50
CA VAL A 666 -21.29 -12.47 -4.27
C VAL A 666 -21.68 -13.66 -3.38
N LEU A 667 -21.12 -13.72 -2.17
CA LEU A 667 -21.21 -14.85 -1.27
C LEU A 667 -21.88 -14.47 0.06
N ASN A 668 -22.51 -15.45 0.71
CA ASN A 668 -22.95 -15.34 2.10
C ASN A 668 -21.83 -15.70 3.08
N GLU A 669 -22.08 -15.55 4.38
CA GLU A 669 -21.10 -15.87 5.44
C GLU A 669 -20.65 -17.33 5.48
N LYS A 670 -21.30 -18.25 4.76
CA LYS A 670 -20.88 -19.65 4.61
C LYS A 670 -20.03 -19.91 3.37
N GLY A 671 -19.86 -18.90 2.51
CA GLY A 671 -19.17 -19.04 1.22
C GLY A 671 -20.08 -19.55 0.10
N GLU A 672 -21.40 -19.59 0.31
CA GLU A 672 -22.37 -19.99 -0.71
C GLU A 672 -22.77 -18.77 -1.54
N TYR A 673 -22.96 -18.95 -2.85
CA TYR A 673 -23.39 -17.90 -3.75
C TYR A 673 -24.76 -17.32 -3.35
N ILE A 674 -24.88 -16.00 -3.30
CA ILE A 674 -26.17 -15.32 -3.11
C ILE A 674 -26.75 -15.03 -4.49
N SER A 675 -27.80 -15.76 -4.87
CA SER A 675 -28.45 -15.58 -6.16
C SER A 675 -29.06 -14.18 -6.30
N PHE A 676 -29.21 -13.70 -7.54
CA PHE A 676 -29.86 -12.42 -7.80
C PHE A 676 -31.29 -12.34 -7.19
N PHE A 677 -32.05 -13.43 -7.24
CA PHE A 677 -33.35 -13.53 -6.60
C PHE A 677 -33.27 -13.36 -5.08
N ASP A 678 -32.33 -14.03 -4.41
CA ASP A 678 -32.16 -13.93 -2.97
C ASP A 678 -31.80 -12.50 -2.55
N ARG A 679 -30.98 -11.80 -3.36
CA ARG A 679 -30.65 -10.38 -3.14
C ARG A 679 -31.90 -9.49 -3.21
N TYR A 680 -32.73 -9.68 -4.25
CA TYR A 680 -34.00 -8.98 -4.41
C TYR A 680 -34.96 -9.26 -3.25
N ASN A 681 -35.14 -10.54 -2.91
CA ASN A 681 -36.11 -10.96 -1.91
C ASN A 681 -35.70 -10.50 -0.50
N ALA A 682 -34.40 -10.48 -0.18
CA ALA A 682 -33.90 -9.93 1.07
C ALA A 682 -34.25 -8.44 1.20
N LEU A 683 -33.90 -7.62 0.20
CA LEU A 683 -34.23 -6.18 0.19
C LEU A 683 -35.74 -5.92 0.27
N ARG A 684 -36.54 -6.67 -0.51
CA ARG A 684 -38.01 -6.60 -0.46
C ARG A 684 -38.54 -6.90 0.93
N SER A 685 -38.08 -8.00 1.53
CA SER A 685 -38.54 -8.45 2.84
C SER A 685 -38.22 -7.43 3.93
N GLU A 686 -37.03 -6.82 3.88
CA GLU A 686 -36.64 -5.77 4.83
C GLU A 686 -37.45 -4.48 4.66
N LEU A 687 -37.69 -4.03 3.41
CA LEU A 687 -38.55 -2.87 3.18
C LEU A 687 -39.98 -3.11 3.67
N ILE A 688 -40.56 -4.28 3.43
CA ILE A 688 -41.88 -4.64 3.96
C ILE A 688 -41.86 -4.61 5.50
N ARG A 689 -40.80 -5.12 6.12
CA ARG A 689 -40.64 -5.10 7.58
C ARG A 689 -40.58 -3.67 8.13
N ILE A 690 -39.85 -2.77 7.46
CA ILE A 690 -39.77 -1.35 7.81
C ILE A 690 -41.13 -0.67 7.60
N HIS A 691 -41.79 -0.94 6.48
CA HIS A 691 -43.12 -0.39 6.16
C HIS A 691 -44.14 -0.73 7.25
N ASN A 692 -44.09 -1.96 7.77
CA ASN A 692 -45.03 -2.42 8.78
C ASN A 692 -44.69 -1.94 10.21
N ASP A 693 -43.64 -1.13 10.41
CA ASP A 693 -43.32 -0.56 11.71
C ASP A 693 -44.24 0.64 12.04
N PRO A 694 -45.05 0.57 13.13
CA PRO A 694 -45.94 1.66 13.52
C PRO A 694 -45.23 3.00 13.78
N VAL A 695 -43.98 2.97 14.23
CA VAL A 695 -43.17 4.18 14.47
C VAL A 695 -42.74 4.80 13.15
N PHE A 696 -42.37 3.99 12.16
CA PHE A 696 -42.05 4.45 10.82
C PHE A 696 -43.28 5.10 10.16
N GLN A 697 -44.43 4.44 10.22
CA GLN A 697 -45.70 4.95 9.67
C GLN A 697 -46.11 6.29 10.30
N LYS A 698 -45.96 6.40 11.62
CA LYS A 698 -46.22 7.66 12.34
C LYS A 698 -45.31 8.79 11.83
N LYS A 699 -44.01 8.52 11.65
CA LYS A 699 -43.02 9.50 11.19
C LYS A 699 -43.18 9.91 9.73
N VAL A 700 -43.59 8.98 8.86
CA VAL A 700 -44.00 9.29 7.48
C VAL A 700 -45.15 10.29 7.49
N THR A 701 -46.15 10.07 8.37
CA THR A 701 -47.28 10.99 8.52
C THR A 701 -46.86 12.36 9.07
N GLU A 702 -45.84 12.40 9.93
CA GLU A 702 -45.29 13.63 10.53
C GLU A 702 -44.31 14.38 9.60
N GLY A 703 -43.91 13.82 8.46
CA GLY A 703 -42.96 14.46 7.53
C GLY A 703 -41.51 14.51 8.01
N ASP A 704 -41.09 13.63 8.92
CA ASP A 704 -39.72 13.60 9.48
C ASP A 704 -38.72 12.98 8.47
N VAL A 705 -38.25 13.81 7.53
CA VAL A 705 -37.37 13.42 6.41
C VAL A 705 -36.06 12.75 6.87
N GLN A 706 -35.51 13.09 8.04
CA GLN A 706 -34.20 12.59 8.48
C GLN A 706 -34.19 11.09 8.80
N GLN A 707 -35.26 10.53 9.37
CA GLN A 707 -35.31 9.08 9.63
C GLN A 707 -35.69 8.25 8.41
N LEU A 708 -36.18 8.89 7.33
CA LEU A 708 -36.58 8.22 6.11
C LEU A 708 -35.42 7.96 5.14
N GLN A 709 -34.29 8.68 5.33
CA GLN A 709 -33.08 8.52 4.52
C GLN A 709 -32.54 7.08 4.51
N LYS A 710 -32.74 6.28 5.56
CA LYS A 710 -32.29 4.88 5.57
C LYS A 710 -33.10 3.96 4.67
N SER A 711 -34.39 4.24 4.54
CA SER A 711 -35.27 3.50 3.61
C SER A 711 -35.09 3.93 2.16
N ARG A 712 -34.56 5.14 1.92
CA ARG A 712 -34.23 5.66 0.59
C ARG A 712 -33.23 4.74 -0.10
N HIS A 713 -32.06 4.50 0.47
CA HIS A 713 -31.03 3.67 -0.19
C HIS A 713 -31.48 2.21 -0.41
N LEU A 714 -32.25 1.64 0.52
CA LEU A 714 -32.83 0.31 0.38
C LEU A 714 -33.86 0.24 -0.76
N SER A 715 -34.78 1.21 -0.82
CA SER A 715 -35.80 1.28 -1.87
C SER A 715 -35.23 1.61 -3.24
N VAL A 716 -34.22 2.48 -3.33
CA VAL A 716 -33.47 2.77 -4.56
C VAL A 716 -32.73 1.52 -5.03
N ALA A 717 -32.03 0.80 -4.13
CA ALA A 717 -31.36 -0.44 -4.49
C ALA A 717 -32.36 -1.50 -5.00
N LEU A 718 -33.51 -1.66 -4.34
CA LEU A 718 -34.54 -2.60 -4.78
C LEU A 718 -35.15 -2.20 -6.13
N ALA A 719 -35.40 -0.92 -6.36
CA ALA A 719 -35.89 -0.42 -7.65
C ALA A 719 -34.90 -0.73 -8.79
N ARG A 720 -33.61 -0.52 -8.55
CA ARG A 720 -32.54 -0.86 -9.50
C ARG A 720 -32.42 -2.36 -9.75
N MET A 721 -32.64 -3.21 -8.74
CA MET A 721 -32.74 -4.67 -8.94
C MET A 721 -33.93 -5.05 -9.84
N ILE A 722 -35.09 -4.39 -9.68
CA ILE A 722 -36.24 -4.62 -10.57
C ILE A 722 -35.93 -4.15 -12.00
N GLU A 723 -35.25 -3.00 -12.15
CA GLU A 723 -34.84 -2.48 -13.45
C GLU A 723 -33.86 -3.43 -14.16
N ILE A 724 -32.90 -4.03 -13.44
CA ILE A 724 -32.03 -5.10 -13.96
C ILE A 724 -32.87 -6.28 -14.44
N TYR A 725 -33.80 -6.77 -13.60
CA TYR A 725 -34.69 -7.88 -13.95
C TYR A 725 -35.47 -7.59 -15.24
N ASP A 726 -36.09 -6.42 -15.34
CA ASP A 726 -36.89 -6.01 -16.49
C ASP A 726 -36.06 -5.95 -17.77
N CYS A 727 -34.88 -5.34 -17.70
CA CYS A 727 -33.96 -5.27 -18.84
C CYS A 727 -33.53 -6.65 -19.33
N LEU A 728 -33.40 -7.63 -18.43
CA LEU A 728 -33.01 -8.99 -18.80
C LEU A 728 -34.17 -9.82 -19.38
N GLN A 729 -35.42 -9.45 -19.09
CA GLN A 729 -36.61 -10.12 -19.64
C GLN A 729 -37.09 -9.49 -20.95
N ASP A 730 -36.88 -8.19 -21.13
CA ASP A 730 -37.36 -7.43 -22.28
C ASP A 730 -36.17 -6.75 -23.01
N PRO A 731 -35.70 -7.33 -24.13
CA PRO A 731 -34.62 -6.76 -24.94
C PRO A 731 -34.92 -5.35 -25.45
N ASP A 732 -36.19 -5.00 -25.69
CA ASP A 732 -36.58 -3.68 -26.20
C ASP A 732 -36.47 -2.63 -25.08
N PHE A 733 -36.80 -3.02 -23.83
CA PHE A 733 -36.60 -2.21 -22.64
C PHE A 733 -35.12 -2.09 -22.24
N ASN A 734 -34.34 -3.14 -22.49
CA ASN A 734 -32.92 -3.20 -22.14
C ASN A 734 -32.11 -2.11 -22.84
N THR A 735 -32.42 -1.77 -24.10
CA THR A 735 -31.66 -0.79 -24.91
C THR A 735 -30.14 -1.05 -24.95
N GLY A 736 -29.72 -2.32 -24.77
CA GLY A 736 -28.31 -2.70 -24.66
C GLY A 736 -27.64 -2.43 -23.31
N LYS A 737 -28.40 -2.08 -22.26
CA LYS A 737 -27.87 -1.81 -20.91
C LYS A 737 -27.20 -3.04 -20.31
N PHE A 738 -27.86 -4.21 -20.31
CA PHE A 738 -27.38 -5.44 -19.69
C PHE A 738 -27.19 -6.57 -20.69
N ASP A 739 -26.14 -7.38 -20.52
CA ASP A 739 -25.87 -8.54 -21.37
C ASP A 739 -26.25 -9.85 -20.65
N PRO A 740 -27.30 -10.57 -21.11
CA PRO A 740 -27.74 -11.83 -20.49
C PRO A 740 -26.70 -12.96 -20.55
N GLN A 741 -25.68 -12.87 -21.41
CA GLN A 741 -24.67 -13.92 -21.59
C GLN A 741 -23.52 -13.85 -20.57
N LYS A 742 -23.42 -12.77 -19.79
CA LYS A 742 -22.31 -12.55 -18.85
C LYS A 742 -22.50 -13.19 -17.46
N VAL A 743 -23.62 -13.86 -17.21
CA VAL A 743 -23.90 -14.48 -15.91
C VAL A 743 -23.35 -15.91 -15.86
N GLU A 744 -22.52 -16.20 -14.84
CA GLU A 744 -21.70 -17.43 -14.70
C GLU A 744 -22.51 -18.75 -14.78
N SER A 745 -23.82 -18.71 -14.43
CA SER A 745 -24.75 -19.84 -14.57
C SER A 745 -26.09 -19.37 -15.16
N GLN A 746 -26.20 -19.34 -16.49
CA GLN A 746 -27.39 -18.85 -17.18
C GLN A 746 -28.66 -19.67 -16.85
N ALA A 747 -28.54 -20.98 -16.61
CA ALA A 747 -29.67 -21.85 -16.28
C ALA A 747 -30.23 -21.61 -14.87
N GLU A 748 -29.36 -21.44 -13.87
CA GLU A 748 -29.76 -21.16 -12.48
C GLU A 748 -30.29 -19.73 -12.34
N PHE A 749 -29.65 -18.79 -13.05
CA PHE A 749 -30.10 -17.41 -13.17
C PHE A 749 -31.53 -17.34 -13.73
N VAL A 750 -31.82 -18.03 -14.84
CA VAL A 750 -33.16 -18.04 -15.47
C VAL A 750 -34.21 -18.71 -14.59
N SER A 751 -33.88 -19.79 -13.87
CA SER A 751 -34.81 -20.48 -12.97
C SER A 751 -35.23 -19.60 -11.79
N ASN A 752 -34.29 -18.89 -11.17
CA ASN A 752 -34.54 -18.04 -10.01
C ASN A 752 -35.20 -16.70 -10.37
N LEU A 753 -34.91 -16.15 -11.56
CA LEU A 753 -35.55 -14.91 -12.05
C LEU A 753 -37.07 -15.04 -12.19
N ARG A 754 -37.61 -16.21 -12.55
CA ARG A 754 -39.07 -16.41 -12.68
C ARG A 754 -39.82 -16.12 -11.38
N GLN A 755 -39.20 -16.36 -10.23
CA GLN A 755 -39.81 -16.10 -8.92
C GLN A 755 -39.96 -14.59 -8.63
N ILE A 756 -39.16 -13.73 -9.27
CA ILE A 756 -39.34 -12.27 -9.16
C ILE A 756 -40.68 -11.85 -9.78
N SER A 757 -41.07 -12.46 -10.91
CA SER A 757 -42.30 -12.11 -11.63
C SER A 757 -43.55 -12.13 -10.75
N GLU A 758 -43.62 -13.08 -9.82
CA GLU A 758 -44.77 -13.30 -8.93
C GLU A 758 -44.99 -12.13 -7.95
N THR A 759 -43.91 -11.46 -7.53
CA THR A 759 -43.97 -10.40 -6.52
C THR A 759 -43.59 -9.02 -7.05
N ARG A 760 -43.14 -8.95 -8.31
CA ARG A 760 -42.60 -7.74 -8.93
C ARG A 760 -43.55 -6.56 -8.88
N GLN A 761 -44.80 -6.76 -9.29
CA GLN A 761 -45.79 -5.68 -9.38
C GLN A 761 -46.12 -5.11 -8.00
N GLU A 762 -46.31 -5.97 -7.01
CA GLU A 762 -46.52 -5.56 -5.62
C GLU A 762 -45.34 -4.73 -5.08
N THR A 763 -44.12 -5.15 -5.40
CA THR A 763 -42.90 -4.44 -5.00
C THR A 763 -42.78 -3.08 -5.69
N LEU A 764 -43.09 -3.00 -6.99
CA LEU A 764 -43.15 -1.74 -7.72
C LEU A 764 -44.15 -0.77 -7.10
N ASP A 765 -45.35 -1.26 -6.76
CA ASP A 765 -46.40 -0.44 -6.17
C ASP A 765 -46.04 -0.02 -4.73
N LEU A 766 -45.39 -0.88 -3.95
CA LEU A 766 -44.83 -0.52 -2.65
C LEU A 766 -43.82 0.63 -2.77
N ILE A 767 -42.85 0.52 -3.68
CA ILE A 767 -41.82 1.56 -3.87
C ILE A 767 -42.46 2.87 -4.32
N LYS A 768 -43.27 2.83 -5.39
CA LYS A 768 -43.89 4.02 -5.99
C LYS A 768 -44.83 4.75 -5.04
N ASN A 769 -45.60 4.01 -4.25
CA ASN A 769 -46.61 4.64 -3.40
C ASN A 769 -46.07 5.04 -2.03
N GLN A 770 -45.02 4.38 -1.53
CA GLN A 770 -44.58 4.53 -0.14
C GLN A 770 -43.17 5.10 0.04
N TYR A 771 -42.28 4.93 -0.94
CA TYR A 771 -40.86 5.24 -0.76
C TYR A 771 -40.29 6.24 -1.76
N VAL A 772 -40.77 6.27 -3.00
CA VAL A 772 -40.17 7.06 -4.09
C VAL A 772 -40.04 8.53 -3.73
N TRP A 773 -41.00 9.09 -2.98
CA TRP A 773 -40.99 10.48 -2.55
C TRP A 773 -39.81 10.86 -1.64
N THR A 774 -39.08 9.88 -1.10
CA THR A 774 -37.88 10.12 -0.27
C THR A 774 -36.59 10.23 -1.09
N TRP A 775 -36.66 9.99 -2.39
CA TRP A 775 -35.51 9.93 -3.30
C TRP A 775 -35.04 11.33 -3.74
N SER A 776 -33.76 11.47 -4.12
CA SER A 776 -33.29 12.67 -4.83
C SER A 776 -33.50 12.52 -6.34
N ASN A 777 -33.39 13.64 -7.06
CA ASN A 777 -33.44 13.64 -8.52
C ASN A 777 -32.37 12.71 -9.14
N GLU A 778 -31.19 12.62 -8.53
CA GLU A 778 -30.12 11.74 -9.02
C GLU A 778 -30.48 10.25 -8.90
N ASP A 779 -31.31 9.87 -7.93
CA ASP A 779 -31.71 8.47 -7.76
C ASP A 779 -32.58 7.96 -8.92
N LEU A 780 -33.33 8.87 -9.56
CA LEU A 780 -34.24 8.60 -10.68
C LEU A 780 -33.49 8.38 -12.00
N TYR A 781 -32.21 8.77 -12.07
CA TYR A 781 -31.43 8.70 -13.30
C TYR A 781 -31.36 7.26 -13.84
N SER A 782 -31.67 7.09 -15.13
CA SER A 782 -31.66 5.80 -15.81
C SER A 782 -32.60 4.75 -15.19
N LEU A 783 -33.65 5.18 -14.49
CA LEU A 783 -34.79 4.34 -14.12
C LEU A 783 -35.99 4.63 -15.04
N ARG A 784 -36.95 3.71 -15.06
CA ARG A 784 -38.27 3.91 -15.69
C ARG A 784 -39.00 5.19 -15.25
N ASN A 785 -39.66 5.85 -16.21
CA ASN A 785 -40.34 7.15 -16.03
C ASN A 785 -41.52 7.13 -15.03
N ASP A 786 -42.10 5.97 -14.71
CA ASP A 786 -43.18 5.89 -13.74
C ASP A 786 -42.70 6.14 -12.30
N TYR A 787 -41.42 5.94 -12.00
CA TYR A 787 -40.84 6.43 -10.74
C TYR A 787 -40.79 7.96 -10.69
N GLU A 788 -40.29 8.61 -11.75
CA GLU A 788 -40.20 10.08 -11.83
C GLU A 788 -41.60 10.71 -11.78
N THR A 789 -42.56 10.15 -12.52
CA THR A 789 -43.96 10.61 -12.49
C THR A 789 -44.51 10.58 -11.07
N LYS A 790 -44.33 9.46 -10.35
CA LYS A 790 -44.79 9.32 -8.96
C LYS A 790 -44.03 10.21 -7.98
N TRP A 791 -42.73 10.41 -8.20
CA TRP A 791 -41.90 11.33 -7.43
C TRP A 791 -42.42 12.78 -7.57
N LEU A 792 -42.71 13.22 -8.80
CA LEU A 792 -43.27 14.54 -9.10
C LEU A 792 -44.68 14.71 -8.53
N GLU A 793 -45.55 13.71 -8.66
CA GLU A 793 -46.89 13.72 -8.07
C GLU A 793 -46.82 13.94 -6.54
N LYS A 794 -45.96 13.19 -5.84
CA LYS A 794 -45.81 13.28 -4.39
C LYS A 794 -45.18 14.59 -3.92
N HIS A 795 -44.12 15.06 -4.59
CA HIS A 795 -43.52 16.36 -4.27
C HIS A 795 -44.46 17.52 -4.62
N GLY A 796 -45.25 17.39 -5.68
CA GLY A 796 -46.33 18.31 -6.03
C GLY A 796 -47.46 18.35 -4.99
N GLU A 797 -47.83 17.20 -4.41
CA GLU A 797 -48.78 17.10 -3.30
C GLU A 797 -48.23 17.76 -2.02
N MET A 798 -46.98 17.49 -1.66
CA MET A 798 -46.34 18.04 -0.46
C MET A 798 -46.11 19.56 -0.56
N SER A 799 -45.68 20.06 -1.71
CA SER A 799 -45.51 21.51 -1.96
C SER A 799 -46.82 22.30 -1.95
N ARG A 800 -47.98 21.63 -2.13
CA ARG A 800 -49.31 22.25 -1.93
C ARG A 800 -49.73 22.33 -0.46
N HIS A 801 -49.04 21.64 0.45
CA HIS A 801 -49.36 21.60 1.89
C HIS A 801 -48.36 22.41 2.73
N VAL A 802 -47.16 22.63 2.21
CA VAL A 802 -46.21 23.61 2.74
C VAL A 802 -46.50 24.92 2.01
N GLY A 803 -47.16 25.87 2.67
CA GLY A 803 -47.26 27.25 2.17
C GLY A 803 -45.85 27.81 1.84
N PRO A 804 -45.75 28.93 1.11
CA PRO A 804 -44.45 29.46 0.68
C PRO A 804 -43.46 29.54 1.84
N ALA A 805 -42.20 29.22 1.56
CA ALA A 805 -41.15 29.27 2.57
C ALA A 805 -41.13 30.65 3.23
N TYR A 806 -40.86 30.73 4.54
CA TYR A 806 -40.79 31.99 5.29
C TYR A 806 -39.73 32.99 4.76
N THR A 807 -38.91 32.57 3.79
CA THR A 807 -37.87 33.34 3.10
C THR A 807 -38.20 33.66 1.65
N ASP A 808 -39.39 33.30 1.15
CA ASP A 808 -39.81 33.57 -0.22
C ASP A 808 -40.52 34.92 -0.34
N ASP A 809 -39.73 35.98 -0.44
CA ASP A 809 -40.20 37.37 -0.61
C ASP A 809 -40.92 37.60 -1.95
N THR A 810 -40.96 36.63 -2.86
CA THR A 810 -41.64 36.77 -4.16
C THR A 810 -43.16 36.59 -4.07
N ALA A 811 -43.68 36.08 -2.94
CA ALA A 811 -45.12 35.91 -2.70
C ALA A 811 -45.84 37.20 -2.24
N ILE A 812 -45.12 38.32 -2.02
CA ILE A 812 -45.71 39.62 -1.65
C ILE A 812 -45.61 40.61 -2.83
N HIS A 813 -46.34 40.34 -3.90
CA HIS A 813 -46.79 41.41 -4.80
C HIS A 813 -48.31 41.44 -4.82
N ASN A 814 -48.87 42.16 -3.85
CA ASN A 814 -50.25 42.60 -3.88
C ASN A 814 -50.39 43.65 -4.99
N THR A 815 -50.83 43.22 -6.17
CA THR A 815 -51.51 44.10 -7.12
C THR A 815 -52.88 44.46 -6.56
N TYR A 816 -52.94 45.53 -5.78
CA TYR A 816 -54.14 46.36 -5.68
C TYR A 816 -53.78 47.76 -6.17
N GLY A 817 -54.02 47.99 -7.46
CA GLY A 817 -54.25 49.33 -7.98
C GLY A 817 -55.73 49.66 -7.86
N ARG A 818 -56.10 50.41 -6.83
CA ARG A 818 -57.03 51.55 -6.82
C ARG A 818 -57.28 52.05 -5.41
#